data_AF-A0A3B6H5X5-F1
#
_entry.id   AF-A0A3B6H5X5-F1
#
_cell.length_a   1.000
_cell.length_b   1.000
_cell.length_c   1.000
_cell.angle_alpha   90.00
_cell.angle_beta   90.00
_cell.angle_gamma   90.00
#
_symmetry.space_group_name_H-M   'P 1'
#
loop_
_entity.id
_entity.type
_entity.pdbx_description
1 polymer ?
#
loop_
_entity_poly.entity_id
_entity_poly.type
_entity_poly.pdbx_seq_one_letter_code
_entity_poly.pdbx_strand_id
1 'polypeptide(L)'
;MAVASASGGAMFPPPANSPPQKLWEDPSFFRWRKRDAHVPLRSQDTLEGALRYWRERRNVSHLDAEAAVWDDGAVHGALDSAAFWSRGLPYARSLSGHWKFRLAQSPETVPDKFYDAQFNDSDWEALPVPSNWQMHGFDRPIYTNVTYPFPMNPPFVPSENPTGCYRKVFHIPKEWKGRRILLHFEAVDSAFLAWVNGVPIGYSQDSRLPAEFEITDCCHHCDSDKENVLAVQVMRWSDGSYLEDQDHWWLSGIHRDVLLLSKPQIFITDYFFKATLDENFRVADIEVEVEIDSHKQDREHIPTLSIEATLFDNSESSDDLNSDMSAANIVNLKTKPEPKGGPCHGFHGYVLGGKVENPKLWSSEKPNLYTLVVLLKDANGKLIDCESCQVGIRNVVLAHKQMLVNGSPVVIRGVNRHEHHPRVGKTNLEACMIKDLVLMRQNNINAVRNSHYPQHSRWYELCDIFGLYVIDEANIETHGFDETSHFKHPTLEPIWANSMLDRVVGMVERDKNHACIIIWSLGNEASYGPNHSAMSGWVRGRDPTRLIHYEGGGSRTSSTDIICPMYMRVWDILKIANDPSENRPLILCEYSHAMGNSNGNIDAYWKAIDNTMGLQGGFIWDWVDQGLLKEDADGSKSWAYGGDFGDTPNDLNFCINGIVWPDRTLHPAVNEVKYLYQPIKISLVDNILKIENGQFSETTEALDFSWILHGDGSVLGSGSLSVPNLAPQSSHLINMESSPWFTLWSTCAAKETFLSVHVTLRDQTRWAKAGHVLASAQLSLPQTKGFVPHVIALSKSPLTSEQVGDGVIISKNHEWQIKINSQLGTIDSWKYRRNVELMMLL
;
A
#
# COMPACT_ATOMS: atom_id res chain seq x y z
N MET A 1 -10.99 26.96 -12.48
CA MET A 1 -12.16 27.49 -11.74
C MET A 1 -11.74 27.59 -10.29
N ALA A 2 -11.62 28.81 -9.76
CA ALA A 2 -11.30 29.02 -8.36
C ALA A 2 -12.43 28.41 -7.52
N VAL A 3 -12.12 27.41 -6.69
CA VAL A 3 -12.95 27.05 -5.56
C VAL A 3 -12.93 28.28 -4.66
N ALA A 4 -13.90 29.16 -4.88
CA ALA A 4 -14.13 30.27 -3.99
C ALA A 4 -14.28 29.67 -2.61
N SER A 5 -13.47 30.16 -1.67
CA SER A 5 -13.66 30.01 -0.25
C SER A 5 -15.06 30.52 0.10
N ALA A 6 -16.08 29.70 -0.12
CA ALA A 6 -17.38 29.83 0.51
C ALA A 6 -17.24 29.33 1.95
N SER A 7 -16.24 29.82 2.68
CA SER A 7 -16.31 29.94 4.11
C SER A 7 -17.32 31.04 4.39
N GLY A 8 -18.61 30.70 4.31
CA GLY A 8 -19.61 31.39 5.09
C GLY A 8 -19.08 31.41 6.52
N GLY A 9 -18.77 32.61 7.02
CA GLY A 9 -18.10 32.78 8.30
C GLY A 9 -18.98 32.31 9.45
N ALA A 10 -18.93 31.02 9.76
CA ALA A 10 -19.18 30.55 11.10
C ALA A 10 -17.97 31.03 11.93
N MET A 11 -18.14 32.14 12.66
CA MET A 11 -17.18 32.51 13.71
C MET A 11 -17.15 31.36 14.71
N PHE A 12 -15.99 30.74 14.90
CA PHE A 12 -15.74 29.84 16.01
C PHE A 12 -14.83 30.55 17.04
N PRO A 13 -15.20 30.58 18.33
CA PRO A 13 -16.43 29.99 18.88
C PRO A 13 -17.69 30.74 18.41
N PRO A 14 -18.84 30.04 18.27
CA PRO A 14 -20.10 30.67 17.91
C PRO A 14 -20.47 31.77 18.92
N PRO A 15 -21.28 32.77 18.52
CA PRO A 15 -21.78 33.79 19.44
C PRO A 15 -22.45 33.16 20.66
N ALA A 16 -22.32 33.77 21.84
CA ALA A 16 -22.77 33.23 23.13
C ALA A 16 -24.28 32.86 23.23
N ASN A 17 -25.10 33.19 22.21
CA ASN A 17 -26.54 32.95 22.16
C ASN A 17 -26.97 31.99 21.02
N SER A 18 -26.05 31.35 20.32
CA SER A 18 -26.39 30.33 19.31
C SER A 18 -26.39 28.94 19.96
N PRO A 19 -27.30 28.01 19.57
CA PRO A 19 -27.18 26.62 19.98
C PRO A 19 -25.79 26.09 19.57
N PRO A 20 -25.15 25.22 20.37
CA PRO A 20 -23.82 24.71 20.05
C PRO A 20 -23.87 23.98 18.72
N GLN A 21 -23.23 24.52 17.69
CA GLN A 21 -23.11 23.87 16.39
C GLN A 21 -22.12 22.70 16.54
N LYS A 22 -22.62 21.48 16.37
CA LYS A 22 -21.80 20.26 16.36
C LYS A 22 -21.09 20.17 15.02
N LEU A 23 -19.82 20.55 15.00
CA LEU A 23 -19.01 20.61 13.78
C LEU A 23 -18.83 19.24 13.11
N TRP A 24 -18.97 18.16 13.89
CA TRP A 24 -18.84 16.77 13.46
C TRP A 24 -20.17 16.12 13.03
N GLU A 25 -21.22 16.92 12.79
CA GLU A 25 -22.50 16.49 12.23
C GLU A 25 -22.94 17.41 11.06
N ASP A 26 -21.97 17.98 10.33
CA ASP A 26 -22.20 18.89 9.20
C ASP A 26 -21.24 18.58 8.05
N PRO A 27 -21.68 17.81 7.03
CA PRO A 27 -20.84 17.40 5.90
C PRO A 27 -20.28 18.55 5.07
N SER A 28 -20.86 19.75 5.21
CA SER A 28 -20.37 20.96 4.55
C SER A 28 -19.24 21.65 5.32
N PHE A 29 -19.02 21.27 6.59
CA PHE A 29 -18.00 21.79 7.49
C PHE A 29 -17.05 20.67 7.94
N PHE A 30 -16.08 20.33 7.10
CA PHE A 30 -15.12 19.24 7.35
C PHE A 30 -13.71 19.74 7.73
N ARG A 31 -13.44 21.05 7.61
CA ARG A 31 -12.15 21.66 7.95
C ARG A 31 -12.28 23.12 8.38
N TRP A 32 -11.46 23.55 9.34
CA TRP A 32 -11.33 24.95 9.77
C TRP A 32 -9.87 25.28 10.08
N ARG A 33 -9.35 26.36 9.48
CA ARG A 33 -7.93 26.79 9.56
C ARG A 33 -6.89 25.74 9.09
N LYS A 34 -7.33 24.59 8.57
CA LYS A 34 -6.48 23.63 7.86
C LYS A 34 -5.89 24.29 6.61
N ARG A 35 -4.58 24.21 6.43
CA ARG A 35 -3.88 24.65 5.21
C ARG A 35 -4.29 23.77 4.04
N ASP A 36 -4.19 24.30 2.82
CA ASP A 36 -4.45 23.51 1.62
C ASP A 36 -3.43 22.36 1.50
N ALA A 37 -3.86 21.26 0.89
CA ALA A 37 -3.01 20.08 0.73
C ALA A 37 -1.83 20.37 -0.20
N HIS A 38 -0.67 19.82 0.15
CA HIS A 38 0.57 19.97 -0.59
C HIS A 38 1.42 18.71 -0.42
N VAL A 39 2.47 18.60 -1.24
CA VAL A 39 3.43 17.51 -1.12
C VAL A 39 4.15 17.55 0.24
N PRO A 40 4.66 16.42 0.77
CA PRO A 40 5.39 16.42 2.03
C PRO A 40 6.56 17.42 2.03
N LEU A 41 6.53 18.37 2.95
CA LEU A 41 7.61 19.35 3.14
C LEU A 41 8.65 18.77 4.10
N ARG A 42 9.92 18.89 3.74
CA ARG A 42 11.08 18.40 4.50
C ARG A 42 11.83 19.54 5.19
N SER A 43 11.65 20.79 4.74
CA SER A 43 12.23 21.99 5.36
C SER A 43 13.73 21.83 5.62
N GLN A 44 14.50 21.63 4.54
CA GLN A 44 15.94 21.41 4.62
C GLN A 44 16.69 22.75 4.76
N ASP A 45 17.93 22.70 5.25
CA ASP A 45 18.77 23.90 5.44
C ASP A 45 19.69 24.19 4.25
N THR A 46 20.02 23.17 3.46
CA THR A 46 21.04 23.21 2.41
C THR A 46 20.73 22.21 1.31
N LEU A 47 21.35 22.39 0.14
CA LEU A 47 21.32 21.43 -0.96
C LEU A 47 21.97 20.11 -0.54
N GLU A 48 23.14 20.17 0.08
CA GLU A 48 23.89 19.00 0.53
C GLU A 48 23.13 18.21 1.60
N GLY A 49 22.47 18.92 2.53
CA GLY A 49 21.58 18.32 3.52
C GLY A 49 20.41 17.58 2.88
N ALA A 50 19.81 18.15 1.82
CA ALA A 50 18.73 17.52 1.07
C ALA A 50 19.18 16.22 0.39
N LEU A 51 20.31 16.26 -0.29
CA LEU A 51 20.86 15.09 -0.99
C LEU A 51 21.30 13.99 -0.03
N ARG A 52 21.91 14.36 1.11
CA ARG A 52 22.27 13.41 2.17
C ARG A 52 21.03 12.74 2.77
N TYR A 53 19.99 13.50 3.08
CA TYR A 53 18.73 12.97 3.60
C TYR A 53 18.19 11.87 2.67
N TRP A 54 18.08 12.14 1.37
CA TRP A 54 17.55 11.16 0.42
C TRP A 54 18.48 9.96 0.21
N ARG A 55 19.81 10.15 0.27
CA ARG A 55 20.78 9.04 0.21
C ARG A 55 20.61 8.08 1.39
N GLU A 56 20.38 8.60 2.59
CA GLU A 56 20.09 7.77 3.77
C GLU A 56 18.73 7.05 3.63
N ARG A 57 17.66 7.76 3.22
CA ARG A 57 16.32 7.18 3.10
C ARG A 57 16.14 6.15 2.01
N ARG A 58 16.93 6.22 0.94
CA ARG A 58 16.91 5.21 -0.12
C ARG A 58 17.77 3.98 0.20
N ASN A 59 18.59 4.03 1.24
CA ASN A 59 19.46 2.93 1.62
C ASN A 59 18.70 1.90 2.48
N VAL A 60 17.75 1.23 1.85
CA VAL A 60 16.90 0.20 2.44
C VAL A 60 16.91 -1.07 1.58
N SER A 61 16.85 -2.23 2.19
CA SER A 61 17.01 -3.53 1.54
C SER A 61 16.21 -4.62 2.25
N HIS A 62 16.32 -5.85 1.75
CA HIS A 62 15.74 -7.03 2.37
C HIS A 62 16.30 -7.34 3.77
N LEU A 63 17.44 -6.76 4.15
CA LEU A 63 17.98 -6.88 5.51
C LEU A 63 17.16 -6.08 6.51
N ASP A 64 16.64 -4.92 6.12
CA ASP A 64 15.81 -4.08 6.99
C ASP A 64 14.46 -4.73 7.30
N ALA A 65 13.99 -5.63 6.42
CA ALA A 65 12.81 -6.46 6.68
C ALA A 65 13.01 -7.45 7.85
N GLU A 66 14.25 -7.77 8.24
CA GLU A 66 14.54 -8.65 9.38
C GLU A 66 14.27 -7.96 10.73
N ALA A 67 14.14 -6.62 10.74
CA ALA A 67 13.78 -5.84 11.92
C ALA A 67 12.25 -5.68 12.11
N ALA A 68 11.42 -6.31 11.27
CA ALA A 68 9.97 -6.29 11.42
C ALA A 68 9.56 -7.04 12.70
N VAL A 69 8.67 -6.43 13.48
CA VAL A 69 8.17 -6.97 14.76
C VAL A 69 6.65 -6.93 14.72
N TRP A 70 6.00 -7.98 15.21
CA TRP A 70 4.54 -8.16 15.12
C TRP A 70 3.84 -8.31 16.48
N ASP A 71 4.61 -8.24 17.57
CA ASP A 71 4.16 -8.40 18.95
C ASP A 71 4.25 -7.07 19.74
N ASP A 72 4.30 -7.13 21.08
CA ASP A 72 4.37 -5.95 21.96
C ASP A 72 5.56 -5.03 21.68
N GLY A 73 6.65 -5.55 21.12
CA GLY A 73 7.79 -4.73 20.69
C GLY A 73 7.43 -3.70 19.62
N ALA A 74 6.34 -3.91 18.89
CA ALA A 74 5.86 -3.00 17.85
C ALA A 74 5.44 -1.62 18.40
N VAL A 75 5.02 -1.52 19.67
CA VAL A 75 4.70 -0.23 20.30
C VAL A 75 5.95 0.66 20.35
N HIS A 76 7.10 0.09 20.73
CA HIS A 76 8.36 0.83 20.73
C HIS A 76 8.85 1.08 19.30
N GLY A 77 8.75 0.08 18.42
CA GLY A 77 9.15 0.18 17.01
C GLY A 77 8.39 1.26 16.23
N ALA A 78 7.12 1.53 16.56
CA ALA A 78 6.34 2.61 15.99
C ALA A 78 6.90 3.99 16.39
N LEU A 79 7.23 4.19 17.66
CA LEU A 79 7.85 5.42 18.16
C LEU A 79 9.24 5.64 17.57
N ASP A 80 10.03 4.57 17.43
CA ASP A 80 11.34 4.61 16.79
C ASP A 80 11.24 4.97 15.30
N SER A 81 10.21 4.48 14.61
CA SER A 81 9.93 4.82 13.20
C SER A 81 9.59 6.30 13.05
N ALA A 82 8.69 6.84 13.89
CA ALA A 82 8.35 8.27 13.90
C ALA A 82 9.58 9.17 14.17
N ALA A 83 10.39 8.81 15.18
CA ALA A 83 11.64 9.50 15.45
C ALA A 83 12.65 9.36 14.30
N PHE A 84 12.69 8.19 13.64
CA PHE A 84 13.52 7.96 12.48
C PHE A 84 13.11 8.86 11.32
N TRP A 85 11.82 9.02 10.98
CA TRP A 85 11.34 9.81 9.82
C TRP A 85 11.69 11.30 9.87
N SER A 86 11.77 11.89 11.06
CA SER A 86 12.19 13.30 11.22
C SER A 86 13.70 13.48 11.42
N ARG A 87 14.47 12.38 11.57
CA ARG A 87 15.92 12.44 11.80
C ARG A 87 16.65 13.10 10.62
N GLY A 88 17.58 13.98 10.95
CA GLY A 88 18.42 14.70 9.98
C GLY A 88 17.77 15.95 9.37
N LEU A 89 16.50 16.24 9.70
CA LEU A 89 15.82 17.46 9.26
C LEU A 89 16.00 18.58 10.30
N PRO A 90 16.63 19.72 9.94
CA PRO A 90 16.93 20.80 10.89
C PRO A 90 15.69 21.60 11.33
N TYR A 91 14.67 21.63 10.46
CA TYR A 91 13.45 22.41 10.66
C TYR A 91 12.18 21.56 10.72
N ALA A 92 12.31 20.26 11.01
CA ALA A 92 11.20 19.38 11.34
C ALA A 92 11.51 18.61 12.63
N ARG A 93 10.51 18.44 13.51
CA ARG A 93 10.63 17.64 14.72
C ARG A 93 9.37 16.82 14.96
N SER A 94 9.54 15.53 15.23
CA SER A 94 8.42 14.70 15.70
C SER A 94 8.03 15.07 17.14
N LEU A 95 6.72 15.13 17.39
CA LEU A 95 6.10 15.20 18.71
C LEU A 95 5.63 13.82 19.20
N SER A 96 5.88 12.76 18.43
CA SER A 96 5.61 11.39 18.85
C SER A 96 6.30 11.03 20.16
N GLY A 97 5.74 10.03 20.83
CA GLY A 97 6.12 9.59 22.15
C GLY A 97 4.90 9.47 23.06
N HIS A 98 5.10 9.51 24.36
CA HIS A 98 4.00 9.37 25.31
C HIS A 98 3.33 10.73 25.55
N TRP A 99 2.00 10.75 25.43
CA TRP A 99 1.14 11.90 25.63
C TRP A 99 0.20 11.62 26.81
N LYS A 100 -0.19 12.66 27.55
CA LYS A 100 -1.24 12.53 28.56
C LYS A 100 -2.57 12.27 27.87
N PHE A 101 -3.30 11.28 28.31
CA PHE A 101 -4.52 10.81 27.65
C PHE A 101 -5.64 10.52 28.63
N ARG A 102 -6.86 10.86 28.22
CA ARG A 102 -8.10 10.47 28.90
C ARG A 102 -9.20 10.24 27.88
N LEU A 103 -9.93 9.13 28.00
CA LEU A 103 -11.12 8.87 27.21
C LEU A 103 -12.38 9.37 27.95
N ALA A 104 -13.17 10.21 27.28
CA ALA A 104 -14.49 10.64 27.73
C ALA A 104 -15.60 9.89 26.97
N GLN A 105 -16.80 9.83 27.55
CA GLN A 105 -17.95 9.12 26.93
C GLN A 105 -18.49 9.85 25.70
N SER A 106 -18.39 11.18 25.66
CA SER A 106 -18.87 12.02 24.56
C SER A 106 -18.06 13.31 24.41
N PRO A 107 -18.18 14.03 23.27
CA PRO A 107 -17.53 15.33 23.06
C PRO A 107 -17.94 16.39 24.08
N GLU A 108 -19.16 16.30 24.60
CA GLU A 108 -19.74 17.23 25.57
C GLU A 108 -19.36 16.91 27.03
N THR A 109 -18.77 15.73 27.28
CA THR A 109 -18.38 15.26 28.62
C THR A 109 -16.86 15.27 28.84
N VAL A 110 -16.10 15.84 27.92
CA VAL A 110 -14.66 16.07 28.10
C VAL A 110 -14.41 16.96 29.32
N PRO A 111 -13.27 16.81 30.03
CA PRO A 111 -13.01 17.61 31.22
C PRO A 111 -13.01 19.11 30.92
N ASP A 112 -13.68 19.89 31.77
CA ASP A 112 -13.85 21.33 31.54
C ASP A 112 -12.49 22.01 31.39
N LYS A 113 -12.35 22.78 30.30
CA LYS A 113 -11.13 23.49 29.92
C LYS A 113 -9.86 22.64 29.95
N PHE A 114 -9.94 21.35 29.59
CA PHE A 114 -8.75 20.50 29.49
C PHE A 114 -7.73 21.05 28.46
N TYR A 115 -8.10 21.98 27.59
CA TYR A 115 -7.22 22.65 26.65
C TYR A 115 -6.39 23.80 27.26
N ASP A 116 -6.72 24.27 28.47
CA ASP A 116 -5.98 25.35 29.12
C ASP A 116 -4.55 24.93 29.48
N ALA A 117 -3.58 25.83 29.31
CA ALA A 117 -2.17 25.55 29.62
C ALA A 117 -1.95 25.19 31.10
N GLN A 118 -2.78 25.72 32.01
CA GLN A 118 -2.68 25.50 33.46
C GLN A 118 -3.51 24.31 33.96
N PHE A 119 -4.20 23.60 33.08
CA PHE A 119 -5.00 22.43 33.47
C PHE A 119 -4.11 21.35 34.09
N ASN A 120 -4.54 20.78 35.22
CA ASN A 120 -3.81 19.70 35.89
C ASN A 120 -4.19 18.33 35.29
N ASP A 121 -3.27 17.74 34.53
CA ASP A 121 -3.37 16.41 33.92
C ASP A 121 -2.46 15.37 34.61
N SER A 122 -1.99 15.65 35.83
CA SER A 122 -1.09 14.75 36.58
C SER A 122 -1.63 13.32 36.66
N ASP A 123 -2.94 13.21 36.87
CA ASP A 123 -3.66 11.96 37.11
C ASP A 123 -4.07 11.25 35.81
N TRP A 124 -3.78 11.83 34.64
CA TRP A 124 -4.06 11.19 33.35
C TRP A 124 -3.00 10.15 33.02
N GLU A 125 -3.44 9.09 32.36
CA GLU A 125 -2.59 8.01 31.85
C GLU A 125 -1.71 8.50 30.69
N ALA A 126 -0.65 7.76 30.40
CA ALA A 126 0.23 8.03 29.28
C ALA A 126 -0.08 7.06 28.13
N LEU A 127 -0.44 7.59 26.96
CA LEU A 127 -0.68 6.81 25.74
C LEU A 127 0.43 7.13 24.72
N PRO A 128 1.05 6.12 24.06
CA PRO A 128 1.97 6.39 22.97
C PRO A 128 1.23 7.01 21.78
N VAL A 129 1.85 7.98 21.13
CA VAL A 129 1.41 8.59 19.89
C VAL A 129 2.55 8.45 18.89
N PRO A 130 2.32 7.86 17.70
CA PRO A 130 1.03 7.38 17.19
C PRO A 130 0.51 6.11 17.87
N SER A 131 -0.82 6.00 18.01
CA SER A 131 -1.53 4.76 18.33
C SER A 131 -3.04 4.85 18.08
N ASN A 132 -3.70 3.68 18.04
CA ASN A 132 -5.14 3.58 18.24
C ASN A 132 -5.46 3.23 19.69
N TRP A 133 -6.31 4.01 20.38
CA TRP A 133 -6.51 3.82 21.83
C TRP A 133 -7.14 2.48 22.19
N GLN A 134 -7.87 1.85 21.27
CA GLN A 134 -8.42 0.49 21.44
C GLN A 134 -7.31 -0.55 21.64
N MET A 135 -6.17 -0.38 20.98
CA MET A 135 -4.99 -1.26 21.10
C MET A 135 -4.23 -1.10 22.42
N HIS A 136 -4.71 -0.18 23.28
CA HIS A 136 -4.18 0.11 24.60
C HIS A 136 -5.25 -0.05 25.70
N GLY A 137 -6.40 -0.66 25.38
CA GLY A 137 -7.41 -1.06 26.37
C GLY A 137 -8.38 0.04 26.82
N PHE A 138 -8.37 1.22 26.19
CA PHE A 138 -9.28 2.31 26.55
C PHE A 138 -10.71 2.11 26.04
N ASP A 139 -10.87 1.33 24.98
CA ASP A 139 -12.15 1.01 24.35
C ASP A 139 -11.98 -0.28 23.52
N ARG A 140 -13.06 -0.86 23.02
CA ARG A 140 -13.02 -2.06 22.17
C ARG A 140 -12.89 -1.70 20.68
N PRO A 141 -12.08 -2.45 19.90
CA PRO A 141 -12.16 -2.42 18.44
C PRO A 141 -13.49 -3.02 17.99
N ILE A 142 -14.01 -2.60 16.85
CA ILE A 142 -15.26 -3.13 16.27
C ILE A 142 -14.94 -3.55 14.84
N TYR A 143 -15.29 -4.79 14.45
CA TYR A 143 -15.16 -5.22 13.07
C TYR A 143 -16.55 -5.40 12.45
N THR A 144 -16.85 -4.60 11.44
CA THR A 144 -18.01 -4.79 10.56
C THR A 144 -17.55 -4.63 9.12
N ASN A 145 -18.21 -5.35 8.20
CA ASN A 145 -17.98 -5.25 6.77
C ASN A 145 -18.80 -4.09 6.19
N VAL A 146 -20.12 -4.30 6.00
CA VAL A 146 -21.02 -3.32 5.35
C VAL A 146 -21.81 -2.50 6.37
N THR A 147 -22.12 -3.07 7.53
CA THR A 147 -23.00 -2.41 8.50
C THR A 147 -22.21 -1.39 9.32
N TYR A 148 -22.62 -0.11 9.28
CA TYR A 148 -22.07 0.89 10.19
C TYR A 148 -22.19 0.45 11.67
N PRO A 149 -21.14 0.65 12.50
CA PRO A 149 -21.14 0.25 13.90
C PRO A 149 -21.97 1.17 14.81
N PHE A 150 -22.73 2.10 14.22
CA PHE A 150 -23.63 3.03 14.88
C PHE A 150 -24.94 3.20 14.08
N PRO A 151 -26.03 3.69 14.70
CA PRO A 151 -27.30 3.89 14.01
C PRO A 151 -27.18 4.80 12.79
N MET A 152 -27.61 4.30 11.63
CA MET A 152 -27.56 5.04 10.37
C MET A 152 -28.62 6.14 10.32
N ASN A 153 -28.19 7.39 10.50
CA ASN A 153 -29.04 8.59 10.43
C ASN A 153 -28.22 9.80 9.94
N PRO A 154 -27.68 9.77 8.71
CA PRO A 154 -26.77 10.81 8.23
C PRO A 154 -27.42 12.21 8.23
N PRO A 155 -26.69 13.28 8.60
CA PRO A 155 -25.28 13.30 9.00
C PRO A 155 -25.04 13.08 10.51
N PHE A 156 -26.04 12.69 11.27
CA PHE A 156 -25.96 12.58 12.72
C PHE A 156 -25.19 11.33 13.17
N VAL A 157 -24.48 11.45 14.28
CA VAL A 157 -23.76 10.35 14.94
C VAL A 157 -24.30 10.15 16.37
N PRO A 158 -23.96 9.04 17.05
CA PRO A 158 -24.43 8.82 18.41
C PRO A 158 -24.04 9.95 19.37
N SER A 159 -24.91 10.28 20.32
CA SER A 159 -24.56 11.17 21.43
C SER A 159 -23.49 10.57 22.34
N GLU A 160 -23.52 9.24 22.53
CA GLU A 160 -22.44 8.50 23.17
C GLU A 160 -21.35 8.20 22.13
N ASN A 161 -20.38 9.09 22.04
CA ASN A 161 -19.32 9.06 21.04
C ASN A 161 -17.96 9.14 21.74
N PRO A 162 -17.26 8.01 21.96
CA PRO A 162 -15.99 7.96 22.67
C PRO A 162 -15.02 9.03 22.16
N THR A 163 -14.56 9.88 23.08
CA THR A 163 -13.78 11.07 22.74
C THR A 163 -12.45 11.07 23.48
N GLY A 164 -11.36 10.95 22.73
CA GLY A 164 -10.00 10.98 23.24
C GLY A 164 -9.51 12.40 23.49
N CYS A 165 -9.15 12.71 24.74
CA CYS A 165 -8.50 13.96 25.11
C CYS A 165 -7.00 13.71 25.24
N TYR A 166 -6.20 14.38 24.41
CA TYR A 166 -4.74 14.27 24.40
C TYR A 166 -4.12 15.59 24.87
N ARG A 167 -3.03 15.51 25.65
CA ARG A 167 -2.22 16.66 26.06
C ARG A 167 -0.73 16.37 25.92
N LYS A 168 0.00 17.33 25.35
CA LYS A 168 1.46 17.25 25.15
C LYS A 168 2.13 18.59 25.41
N VAL A 169 3.13 18.55 26.27
CA VAL A 169 4.08 19.65 26.44
C VAL A 169 5.15 19.58 25.37
N PHE A 170 5.49 20.73 24.77
CA PHE A 170 6.56 20.85 23.79
C PHE A 170 7.28 22.22 23.88
N HIS A 171 8.45 22.29 23.26
CA HIS A 171 9.29 23.48 23.20
C HIS A 171 9.62 23.82 21.76
N ILE A 172 9.60 25.12 21.44
CA ILE A 172 10.12 25.62 20.15
C ILE A 172 11.64 25.74 20.25
N PRO A 173 12.41 25.08 19.37
CA PRO A 173 13.86 25.17 19.36
C PRO A 173 14.36 26.60 19.16
N LYS A 174 15.47 26.97 19.81
CA LYS A 174 16.06 28.32 19.70
C LYS A 174 16.53 28.62 18.28
N GLU A 175 16.91 27.59 17.53
CA GLU A 175 17.34 27.68 16.14
C GLU A 175 16.20 28.12 15.20
N TRP A 176 14.95 28.06 15.68
CA TRP A 176 13.75 28.43 14.90
C TRP A 176 13.30 29.88 15.14
N LYS A 177 14.14 30.70 15.79
CA LYS A 177 13.83 32.10 16.06
C LYS A 177 13.47 32.88 14.79
N GLY A 178 12.34 33.60 14.83
CA GLY A 178 11.87 34.44 13.73
C GLY A 178 11.27 33.68 12.55
N ARG A 179 11.06 32.36 12.68
CA ARG A 179 10.44 31.50 11.67
C ARG A 179 8.96 31.24 12.01
N ARG A 180 8.18 30.87 11.00
CA ARG A 180 6.79 30.43 11.12
C ARG A 180 6.77 28.98 11.60
N ILE A 181 5.83 28.66 12.48
CA ILE A 181 5.70 27.33 13.10
C ILE A 181 4.41 26.69 12.61
N LEU A 182 4.52 25.51 12.01
CA LEU A 182 3.40 24.72 11.53
C LEU A 182 3.29 23.45 12.37
N LEU A 183 2.07 23.07 12.72
CA LEU A 183 1.74 21.81 13.36
C LEU A 183 1.07 20.91 12.34
N HIS A 184 1.67 19.75 12.10
CA HIS A 184 1.27 18.82 11.06
C HIS A 184 0.88 17.48 11.69
N PHE A 185 -0.40 17.15 11.66
CA PHE A 185 -0.89 15.82 12.02
C PHE A 185 -0.92 14.97 10.75
N GLU A 186 -0.18 13.87 10.69
CA GLU A 186 -0.16 13.04 9.48
C GLU A 186 -1.48 12.29 9.24
N ALA A 187 -2.16 11.86 10.31
CA ALA A 187 -3.53 11.33 10.28
C ALA A 187 -4.14 11.22 11.69
N VAL A 188 -5.44 11.51 11.81
CA VAL A 188 -6.21 11.40 13.05
C VAL A 188 -7.60 10.82 12.74
N ASP A 189 -7.98 9.74 13.42
CA ASP A 189 -9.22 9.01 13.17
C ASP A 189 -10.30 9.32 14.25
N SER A 190 -11.48 9.87 13.93
CA SER A 190 -12.01 10.24 12.59
C SER A 190 -12.12 11.76 12.36
N ALA A 191 -12.22 12.54 13.44
CA ALA A 191 -12.22 14.00 13.39
C ALA A 191 -11.63 14.59 14.68
N PHE A 192 -11.08 15.81 14.61
CA PHE A 192 -10.50 16.42 15.80
C PHE A 192 -10.55 17.95 15.84
N LEU A 193 -10.54 18.48 17.07
CA LEU A 193 -10.25 19.87 17.40
C LEU A 193 -8.91 19.95 18.12
N ALA A 194 -8.15 21.01 17.88
CA ALA A 194 -6.87 21.22 18.56
C ALA A 194 -6.72 22.64 19.12
N TRP A 195 -5.92 22.76 20.18
CA TRP A 195 -5.58 24.01 20.85
C TRP A 195 -4.08 24.05 21.18
N VAL A 196 -3.51 25.24 21.13
CA VAL A 196 -2.16 25.52 21.64
C VAL A 196 -2.27 26.60 22.70
N ASN A 197 -1.83 26.31 23.92
CA ASN A 197 -1.89 27.22 25.08
C ASN A 197 -3.30 27.77 25.34
N GLY A 198 -4.33 26.93 25.17
CA GLY A 198 -5.75 27.31 25.30
C GLY A 198 -6.35 28.06 24.09
N VAL A 199 -5.55 28.40 23.08
CA VAL A 199 -6.02 29.06 21.85
C VAL A 199 -6.44 28.00 20.83
N PRO A 200 -7.69 28.02 20.30
CA PRO A 200 -8.13 27.08 19.29
C PRO A 200 -7.39 27.30 17.96
N ILE A 201 -6.78 26.24 17.44
CA ILE A 201 -5.96 26.30 16.21
C ILE A 201 -6.70 25.78 14.98
N GLY A 202 -7.59 24.80 15.10
CA GLY A 202 -8.29 24.25 13.93
C GLY A 202 -9.17 23.03 14.18
N TYR A 203 -9.84 22.60 13.10
CA TYR A 203 -10.67 21.40 13.00
C TYR A 203 -10.36 20.67 11.69
N SER A 204 -10.34 19.33 11.69
CA SER A 204 -10.23 18.52 10.47
C SER A 204 -10.98 17.19 10.59
N GLN A 205 -11.51 16.74 9.46
CA GLN A 205 -11.90 15.35 9.17
C GLN A 205 -10.95 14.73 8.13
N ASP A 206 -11.28 13.51 7.69
CA ASP A 206 -10.49 12.55 6.91
C ASP A 206 -9.39 11.87 7.73
N SER A 207 -9.62 10.60 8.06
CA SER A 207 -8.74 9.82 8.93
C SER A 207 -7.43 9.37 8.28
N ARG A 208 -7.17 9.71 7.01
CA ARG A 208 -6.10 9.12 6.19
C ARG A 208 -5.18 10.12 5.53
N LEU A 209 -5.53 11.40 5.58
CA LEU A 209 -4.75 12.51 5.03
C LEU A 209 -4.32 13.50 6.11
N PRO A 210 -3.22 14.24 5.87
CA PRO A 210 -2.68 15.14 6.87
C PRO A 210 -3.57 16.37 7.10
N ALA A 211 -3.45 16.94 8.29
CA ALA A 211 -4.01 18.23 8.68
C ALA A 211 -2.92 19.13 9.25
N GLU A 212 -2.67 20.25 8.56
CA GLU A 212 -1.63 21.20 8.92
C GLU A 212 -2.21 22.56 9.32
N PHE A 213 -1.68 23.13 10.41
CA PHE A 213 -2.11 24.42 10.96
C PHE A 213 -0.90 25.29 11.24
N GLU A 214 -0.99 26.59 10.94
CA GLU A 214 0.00 27.54 11.40
C GLU A 214 -0.29 27.98 12.84
N ILE A 215 0.69 27.79 13.73
CA ILE A 215 0.54 28.01 15.18
C ILE A 215 1.50 29.08 15.72
N THR A 216 2.23 29.78 14.86
CA THR A 216 3.23 30.79 15.23
C THR A 216 2.74 31.75 16.32
N ASP A 217 1.54 32.32 16.14
CA ASP A 217 0.97 33.33 17.04
C ASP A 217 0.35 32.73 18.32
N CYS A 218 0.17 31.41 18.37
CA CYS A 218 -0.39 30.70 19.53
C CYS A 218 0.71 30.21 20.48
N CYS A 219 1.96 30.15 20.01
CA CYS A 219 3.09 29.67 20.79
C CYS A 219 3.75 30.77 21.63
N HIS A 220 4.29 30.39 22.78
CA HIS A 220 5.34 31.15 23.42
C HIS A 220 6.60 31.12 22.55
N HIS A 221 7.25 32.29 22.41
CA HIS A 221 8.49 32.43 21.63
C HIS A 221 9.58 31.46 22.10
N CYS A 222 10.48 31.07 21.21
CA CYS A 222 11.62 30.18 21.51
C CYS A 222 12.60 30.72 22.57
N ASP A 223 12.57 32.03 22.83
CA ASP A 223 13.37 32.69 23.87
C ASP A 223 12.66 32.71 25.25
N SER A 224 11.43 32.20 25.33
CA SER A 224 10.65 32.09 26.56
C SER A 224 11.02 30.82 27.32
N ASP A 225 11.14 30.91 28.65
CA ASP A 225 11.28 29.74 29.53
C ASP A 225 9.94 29.01 29.77
N LYS A 226 8.86 29.48 29.14
CA LYS A 226 7.53 28.88 29.25
C LYS A 226 7.36 27.72 28.27
N GLU A 227 6.81 26.63 28.79
CA GLU A 227 6.39 25.47 28.03
C GLU A 227 5.16 25.77 27.16
N ASN A 228 5.10 25.18 25.96
CA ASN A 228 3.88 25.19 25.15
C ASN A 228 3.08 23.91 25.40
N VAL A 229 1.76 24.03 25.47
CA VAL A 229 0.85 22.90 25.66
C VAL A 229 -0.03 22.74 24.43
N LEU A 230 0.06 21.58 23.79
CA LEU A 230 -0.87 21.12 22.77
C LEU A 230 -1.96 20.27 23.43
N ALA A 231 -3.22 20.59 23.15
CA ALA A 231 -4.37 19.79 23.54
C ALA A 231 -5.18 19.40 22.30
N VAL A 232 -5.64 18.15 22.22
CA VAL A 232 -6.39 17.62 21.08
C VAL A 232 -7.60 16.85 21.57
N GLN A 233 -8.77 17.13 21.00
CA GLN A 233 -10.02 16.41 21.21
C GLN A 233 -10.32 15.60 19.96
N VAL A 234 -10.22 14.28 20.04
CA VAL A 234 -10.46 13.34 18.92
C VAL A 234 -11.78 12.62 19.13
N MET A 235 -12.69 12.73 18.17
CA MET A 235 -13.98 12.04 18.17
C MET A 235 -13.87 10.73 17.40
N ARG A 236 -14.40 9.63 17.96
CA ARG A 236 -14.48 8.34 17.28
C ARG A 236 -15.40 8.42 16.05
N TRP A 237 -16.58 9.03 16.21
CA TRP A 237 -17.56 9.20 15.14
C TRP A 237 -17.70 10.67 14.72
N SER A 238 -17.83 10.90 13.42
CA SER A 238 -18.22 12.18 12.83
C SER A 238 -19.06 11.95 11.58
N ASP A 239 -19.63 12.98 10.97
CA ASP A 239 -20.26 12.86 9.66
C ASP A 239 -19.29 12.29 8.60
N GLY A 240 -17.99 12.57 8.73
CA GLY A 240 -16.93 11.96 7.92
C GLY A 240 -16.86 10.44 8.02
N SER A 241 -17.30 9.83 9.13
CA SER A 241 -17.36 8.36 9.29
C SER A 241 -18.33 7.69 8.30
N TYR A 242 -19.34 8.41 7.79
CA TYR A 242 -20.20 7.91 6.72
C TYR A 242 -19.46 7.76 5.37
N LEU A 243 -18.26 8.36 5.22
CA LEU A 243 -17.40 8.21 4.05
C LEU A 243 -16.24 7.22 4.26
N GLU A 244 -16.19 6.54 5.41
CA GLU A 244 -15.05 5.70 5.84
C GLU A 244 -15.52 4.29 6.25
N ASP A 245 -16.50 3.76 5.51
CA ASP A 245 -17.15 2.47 5.77
C ASP A 245 -16.43 1.30 5.09
N GLN A 246 -15.11 1.24 5.23
CA GLN A 246 -14.31 0.15 4.67
C GLN A 246 -14.48 -1.15 5.48
N ASP A 247 -14.39 -2.30 4.81
CA ASP A 247 -14.32 -3.64 5.42
C ASP A 247 -13.01 -3.87 6.22
N HIS A 248 -12.92 -3.22 7.38
CA HIS A 248 -11.80 -3.33 8.32
C HIS A 248 -12.19 -2.99 9.76
N TRP A 249 -11.22 -3.00 10.67
CA TRP A 249 -11.43 -2.60 12.06
C TRP A 249 -11.70 -1.09 12.24
N TRP A 250 -12.83 -0.77 12.87
CA TRP A 250 -13.16 0.57 13.36
C TRP A 250 -12.37 0.90 14.63
N LEU A 251 -11.22 1.54 14.42
CA LEU A 251 -10.34 2.07 15.46
C LEU A 251 -10.42 3.61 15.48
N SER A 252 -9.69 4.26 16.40
CA SER A 252 -9.66 5.72 16.48
C SER A 252 -8.38 6.24 17.15
N GLY A 253 -8.11 7.53 17.03
CA GLY A 253 -6.98 8.19 17.68
C GLY A 253 -5.97 8.81 16.71
N ILE A 254 -4.91 9.37 17.27
CA ILE A 254 -3.78 9.93 16.50
C ILE A 254 -2.89 8.75 16.09
N HIS A 255 -3.16 8.15 14.93
CA HIS A 255 -2.57 6.87 14.51
C HIS A 255 -1.38 6.98 13.52
N ARG A 256 -1.05 8.20 13.08
CA ARG A 256 0.23 8.54 12.41
C ARG A 256 0.93 9.72 13.12
N ASP A 257 2.14 10.06 12.69
CA ASP A 257 3.01 11.01 13.41
C ASP A 257 2.39 12.41 13.54
N VAL A 258 2.87 13.17 14.52
CA VAL A 258 2.60 14.61 14.68
C VAL A 258 3.92 15.33 14.60
N LEU A 259 4.06 16.25 13.65
CA LEU A 259 5.29 16.99 13.40
C LEU A 259 5.12 18.47 13.72
N LEU A 260 6.17 19.08 14.25
CA LEU A 260 6.40 20.52 14.15
C LEU A 260 7.30 20.80 12.95
N LEU A 261 6.87 21.71 12.09
CA LEU A 261 7.66 22.21 10.97
C LEU A 261 7.97 23.69 11.18
N SER A 262 9.16 24.12 10.78
CA SER A 262 9.58 25.51 10.85
C SER A 262 9.91 26.05 9.47
N LYS A 263 9.17 27.06 9.03
CA LYS A 263 9.31 27.67 7.71
C LYS A 263 9.80 29.12 7.81
N PRO A 264 10.60 29.62 6.87
CA PRO A 264 10.92 31.05 6.81
C PRO A 264 9.65 31.88 6.57
N GLN A 265 9.74 33.21 6.70
CA GLN A 265 8.58 34.09 6.52
C GLN A 265 7.96 33.98 5.11
N ILE A 266 8.82 33.88 4.10
CA ILE A 266 8.45 33.56 2.72
C ILE A 266 9.01 32.18 2.41
N PHE A 267 8.18 31.25 1.95
CA PHE A 267 8.58 29.85 1.80
C PHE A 267 7.83 29.12 0.69
N ILE A 268 8.35 27.96 0.27
CA ILE A 268 7.75 27.08 -0.73
C ILE A 268 6.59 26.32 -0.10
N THR A 269 5.36 26.55 -0.58
CA THR A 269 4.16 25.88 -0.05
C THR A 269 3.85 24.57 -0.73
N ASP A 270 4.13 24.47 -2.04
CA ASP A 270 3.88 23.26 -2.82
C ASP A 270 4.76 23.23 -4.07
N TYR A 271 4.96 22.05 -4.63
CA TYR A 271 5.63 21.87 -5.91
C TYR A 271 5.20 20.59 -6.63
N PHE A 272 5.12 20.64 -7.96
CA PHE A 272 4.69 19.51 -8.79
C PHE A 272 5.68 19.23 -9.92
N PHE A 273 6.30 18.06 -9.87
CA PHE A 273 7.17 17.52 -10.91
C PHE A 273 6.38 16.83 -12.02
N LYS A 274 6.64 17.22 -13.26
CA LYS A 274 6.10 16.60 -14.48
C LYS A 274 7.23 16.27 -15.43
N ALA A 275 7.12 15.11 -16.08
CA ALA A 275 8.02 14.69 -17.15
C ALA A 275 7.22 14.26 -18.37
N THR A 276 7.53 14.80 -19.54
CA THR A 276 6.96 14.39 -20.82
C THR A 276 8.07 13.81 -21.69
N LEU A 277 7.90 12.57 -22.15
CA LEU A 277 8.87 11.89 -23.01
C LEU A 277 8.56 12.14 -24.49
N ASP A 278 9.60 12.26 -25.31
CA ASP A 278 9.45 12.23 -26.76
C ASP A 278 9.07 10.83 -27.28
N GLU A 279 8.67 10.73 -28.55
CA GLU A 279 8.18 9.48 -29.15
C GLU A 279 9.18 8.32 -29.08
N ASN A 280 10.48 8.62 -29.03
CA ASN A 280 11.55 7.63 -28.98
C ASN A 280 12.13 7.43 -27.56
N PHE A 281 11.55 8.07 -26.55
CA PHE A 281 12.01 8.04 -25.15
C PHE A 281 13.48 8.43 -24.95
N ARG A 282 14.03 9.25 -25.85
CA ARG A 282 15.40 9.76 -25.81
C ARG A 282 15.53 11.08 -25.08
N VAL A 283 14.46 11.87 -25.01
CA VAL A 283 14.46 13.16 -24.32
C VAL A 283 13.25 13.25 -23.42
N ALA A 284 13.46 13.67 -22.17
CA ALA A 284 12.39 14.08 -21.27
C ALA A 284 12.37 15.60 -21.13
N ASP A 285 11.24 16.22 -21.47
CA ASP A 285 10.93 17.59 -21.09
C ASP A 285 10.43 17.60 -19.65
N ILE A 286 11.19 18.24 -18.77
CA ILE A 286 10.91 18.36 -17.34
C ILE A 286 10.27 19.71 -17.06
N GLU A 287 9.22 19.69 -16.25
CA GLU A 287 8.54 20.86 -15.72
C GLU A 287 8.34 20.72 -14.21
N VAL A 288 8.59 21.81 -13.48
CA VAL A 288 8.31 21.89 -12.05
C VAL A 288 7.49 23.14 -11.78
N GLU A 289 6.24 22.95 -11.35
CA GLU A 289 5.38 24.01 -10.81
C GLU A 289 5.80 24.26 -9.36
N VAL A 290 5.94 25.52 -8.93
CA VAL A 290 6.31 25.90 -7.56
C VAL A 290 5.40 27.00 -7.07
N GLU A 291 4.80 26.79 -5.89
CA GLU A 291 4.00 27.78 -5.20
C GLU A 291 4.75 28.31 -3.97
N ILE A 292 4.61 29.61 -3.70
CA ILE A 292 5.23 30.27 -2.55
C ILE A 292 4.18 31.05 -1.77
N ASP A 293 4.30 31.04 -0.44
CA ASP A 293 3.55 31.96 0.42
C ASP A 293 4.39 33.20 0.68
N SER A 294 4.00 34.30 0.03
CA SER A 294 4.48 35.65 0.33
C SER A 294 3.32 36.45 0.93
N HIS A 295 3.35 36.73 2.23
CA HIS A 295 2.28 37.42 2.95
C HIS A 295 1.83 38.71 2.22
N LYS A 296 0.51 38.88 2.02
CA LYS A 296 -0.08 39.93 1.15
C LYS A 296 0.25 41.38 1.57
N GLN A 297 0.69 41.63 2.80
CA GLN A 297 1.02 42.98 3.28
C GLN A 297 2.36 43.54 2.76
N ASP A 298 3.22 42.71 2.15
CA ASP A 298 4.55 43.13 1.66
C ASP A 298 4.68 43.16 0.13
N ARG A 299 3.58 43.18 -0.62
CA ARG A 299 3.64 43.25 -2.10
C ARG A 299 4.33 44.51 -2.64
N GLU A 300 4.42 45.57 -1.85
CA GLU A 300 5.14 46.80 -2.23
C GLU A 300 6.66 46.71 -2.03
N HIS A 301 7.17 45.69 -1.33
CA HIS A 301 8.59 45.51 -1.01
C HIS A 301 9.04 44.04 -1.10
N ILE A 302 8.49 43.22 -2.02
CA ILE A 302 9.04 41.87 -2.25
C ILE A 302 10.43 42.04 -2.86
N PRO A 303 11.53 41.69 -2.16
CA PRO A 303 12.85 41.68 -2.77
C PRO A 303 12.82 40.73 -3.96
N THR A 304 13.57 40.99 -5.03
CA THR A 304 13.63 40.10 -6.19
C THR A 304 13.95 38.66 -5.74
N LEU A 305 12.97 37.76 -5.79
CA LEU A 305 13.13 36.35 -5.41
C LEU A 305 13.63 35.55 -6.62
N SER A 306 14.47 34.55 -6.36
CA SER A 306 14.90 33.57 -7.36
C SER A 306 14.50 32.18 -6.92
N ILE A 307 13.93 31.40 -7.84
CA ILE A 307 13.61 29.99 -7.63
C ILE A 307 14.51 29.18 -8.54
N GLU A 308 15.19 28.19 -7.97
CA GLU A 308 16.01 27.23 -8.70
C GLU A 308 15.50 25.82 -8.41
N ALA A 309 15.51 24.96 -9.42
CA ALA A 309 15.19 23.56 -9.24
C ALA A 309 16.21 22.71 -10.01
N THR A 310 16.69 21.64 -9.39
CA THR A 310 17.75 20.79 -9.96
C THR A 310 17.42 19.33 -9.75
N LEU A 311 17.64 18.51 -10.78
CA LEU A 311 17.55 17.05 -10.69
C LEU A 311 18.95 16.44 -10.54
N PHE A 312 19.07 15.51 -9.59
CA PHE A 312 20.29 14.75 -9.33
C PHE A 312 20.05 13.26 -9.58
N ASP A 313 20.95 12.61 -10.32
CA ASP A 313 20.92 11.16 -10.55
C ASP A 313 21.35 10.43 -9.27
N ASN A 314 20.56 9.43 -8.88
CA ASN A 314 20.87 8.65 -7.71
C ASN A 314 21.66 7.36 -7.99
N SER A 315 21.91 7.02 -9.26
CA SER A 315 22.54 5.76 -9.66
C SER A 315 24.07 5.76 -9.57
N GLU A 316 24.71 6.93 -9.48
CA GLU A 316 26.17 7.07 -9.43
C GLU A 316 26.75 7.33 -8.03
N SER A 317 25.91 7.45 -7.00
CA SER A 317 26.43 7.67 -5.64
C SER A 317 27.07 6.41 -5.09
N SER A 318 28.41 6.42 -4.96
CA SER A 318 29.15 5.51 -4.08
C SER A 318 28.47 5.39 -2.72
N ASP A 319 28.49 4.21 -2.10
CA ASP A 319 28.03 4.02 -0.70
C ASP A 319 28.80 4.89 0.32
N ASP A 320 29.89 5.55 -0.11
CA ASP A 320 30.58 6.57 0.69
C ASP A 320 29.74 7.85 0.83
N LEU A 321 29.24 8.08 2.04
CA LEU A 321 28.48 9.25 2.46
C LEU A 321 29.25 10.59 2.31
N ASN A 322 30.57 10.56 2.09
CA ASN A 322 31.42 11.75 2.01
C ASN A 322 31.82 12.16 0.57
N SER A 323 31.31 11.49 -0.47
CA SER A 323 31.61 11.85 -1.86
C SER A 323 30.98 13.18 -2.31
N ASP A 324 31.65 13.91 -3.21
CA ASP A 324 31.15 15.17 -3.78
C ASP A 324 29.86 14.93 -4.58
N MET A 325 28.74 15.44 -4.06
CA MET A 325 27.39 15.24 -4.58
C MET A 325 27.09 16.08 -5.82
N SER A 326 27.91 17.08 -6.13
CA SER A 326 27.68 18.00 -7.26
C SER A 326 27.82 17.31 -8.62
N ALA A 327 28.60 16.23 -8.69
CA ALA A 327 28.82 15.43 -9.89
C ALA A 327 27.54 14.70 -10.37
N ALA A 328 26.55 14.52 -9.50
CA ALA A 328 25.29 13.86 -9.82
C ALA A 328 24.24 14.80 -10.47
N ASN A 329 24.53 16.10 -10.61
CA ASN A 329 23.61 17.07 -11.23
C ASN A 329 23.40 16.74 -12.72
N ILE A 330 22.15 16.46 -13.09
CA ILE A 330 21.79 16.13 -14.47
C ILE A 330 21.22 17.33 -15.20
N VAL A 331 20.37 18.12 -14.54
CA VAL A 331 19.76 19.30 -15.15
C VAL A 331 19.42 20.36 -14.11
N ASN A 332 19.77 21.61 -14.42
CA ASN A 332 19.30 22.79 -13.72
C ASN A 332 18.11 23.38 -14.50
N LEU A 333 16.95 23.41 -13.89
CA LEU A 333 15.72 23.92 -14.48
C LEU A 333 15.71 25.44 -14.39
N LYS A 334 15.25 26.09 -15.46
CA LYS A 334 15.18 27.54 -15.56
C LYS A 334 13.73 27.99 -15.53
N THR A 335 13.47 29.14 -14.92
CA THR A 335 12.15 29.76 -14.95
C THR A 335 11.69 29.98 -16.39
N LYS A 336 10.52 29.47 -16.72
CA LYS A 336 9.86 29.74 -18.00
C LYS A 336 9.25 31.14 -17.93
N PRO A 337 9.38 31.97 -18.98
CA PRO A 337 8.65 33.22 -19.04
C PRO A 337 7.15 32.93 -19.01
N GLU A 338 6.37 33.78 -18.34
CA GLU A 338 4.91 33.61 -18.27
C GLU A 338 4.32 33.44 -19.69
N PRO A 339 3.40 32.48 -19.90
CA PRO A 339 2.75 32.31 -21.19
C PRO A 339 2.10 33.63 -21.64
N LYS A 340 2.27 34.00 -22.91
CA LYS A 340 1.54 35.12 -23.53
C LYS A 340 0.04 34.78 -23.56
N GLY A 341 -0.68 35.14 -22.49
CA GLY A 341 -2.06 34.74 -22.23
C GLY A 341 -2.46 34.78 -20.74
N GLY A 342 -1.50 35.02 -19.84
CA GLY A 342 -1.68 34.89 -18.39
C GLY A 342 -1.47 33.44 -17.95
N PRO A 343 -1.38 33.18 -16.62
CA PRO A 343 -1.33 31.81 -16.14
C PRO A 343 -2.52 31.01 -16.67
N CYS A 344 -2.34 29.69 -16.83
CA CYS A 344 -3.46 28.76 -16.90
C CYS A 344 -4.51 29.18 -15.86
N HIS A 345 -5.73 29.50 -16.29
CA HIS A 345 -6.73 30.22 -15.49
C HIS A 345 -6.81 29.72 -14.03
N GLY A 346 -6.14 30.41 -13.10
CA GLY A 346 -6.17 30.14 -11.65
C GLY A 346 -4.86 29.67 -10.99
N PHE A 347 -3.80 29.31 -11.73
CA PHE A 347 -2.49 29.03 -11.11
C PHE A 347 -1.73 30.35 -10.86
N HIS A 348 -1.19 30.53 -9.66
CA HIS A 348 -0.49 31.76 -9.26
C HIS A 348 0.94 31.50 -8.76
N GLY A 349 1.59 30.45 -9.29
CA GLY A 349 2.97 30.09 -8.96
C GLY A 349 3.97 30.30 -10.12
N TYR A 350 5.13 29.68 -9.99
CA TYR A 350 6.23 29.74 -10.94
C TYR A 350 6.39 28.40 -11.65
N VAL A 351 6.83 28.42 -12.90
CA VAL A 351 7.11 27.21 -13.68
C VAL A 351 8.56 27.20 -14.09
N LEU A 352 9.29 26.15 -13.72
CA LEU A 352 10.65 25.90 -14.16
C LEU A 352 10.66 24.77 -15.18
N GLY A 353 11.58 24.80 -16.14
CA GLY A 353 11.75 23.69 -17.08
C GLY A 353 13.15 23.50 -17.60
N GLY A 354 13.37 22.30 -18.13
CA GLY A 354 14.64 21.83 -18.68
C GLY A 354 14.46 20.51 -19.42
N LYS A 355 15.53 20.01 -20.04
CA LYS A 355 15.53 18.75 -20.78
C LYS A 355 16.53 17.78 -20.15
N VAL A 356 16.16 16.50 -20.10
CA VAL A 356 17.06 15.40 -19.75
C VAL A 356 17.24 14.54 -21.00
N GLU A 357 18.47 14.42 -21.46
CA GLU A 357 18.86 13.56 -22.58
C GLU A 357 19.11 12.13 -22.07
N ASN A 358 18.62 11.13 -22.80
CA ASN A 358 18.66 9.70 -22.48
C ASN A 358 18.28 9.39 -21.02
N PRO A 359 17.06 9.78 -20.57
CA PRO A 359 16.65 9.60 -19.19
C PRO A 359 16.61 8.12 -18.79
N LYS A 360 17.05 7.81 -17.57
CA LYS A 360 16.85 6.49 -16.95
C LYS A 360 15.40 6.38 -16.52
N LEU A 361 14.60 5.63 -17.29
CA LEU A 361 13.16 5.53 -17.04
C LEU A 361 12.85 4.69 -15.80
N TRP A 362 11.83 5.10 -15.06
CA TRP A 362 11.28 4.37 -13.93
C TRP A 362 10.24 3.34 -14.43
N SER A 363 10.30 2.11 -13.91
CA SER A 363 9.28 1.07 -14.00
C SER A 363 9.34 0.18 -12.76
N SER A 364 8.38 -0.74 -12.59
CA SER A 364 8.45 -1.75 -11.51
C SER A 364 9.60 -2.75 -11.67
N GLU A 365 10.14 -2.88 -12.89
CA GLU A 365 11.31 -3.72 -13.18
C GLU A 365 12.62 -2.92 -12.94
N LYS A 366 12.65 -1.65 -13.38
CA LYS A 366 13.79 -0.72 -13.26
C LYS A 366 13.39 0.54 -12.49
N PRO A 367 13.43 0.53 -11.14
CA PRO A 367 13.01 1.68 -10.32
C PRO A 367 14.06 2.81 -10.28
N ASN A 368 14.40 3.36 -11.45
CA ASN A 368 15.35 4.47 -11.56
C ASN A 368 14.73 5.76 -10.99
N LEU A 369 15.39 6.36 -10.01
CA LEU A 369 14.94 7.57 -9.33
C LEU A 369 15.99 8.66 -9.43
N TYR A 370 15.51 9.90 -9.46
CA TYR A 370 16.26 11.13 -9.31
C TYR A 370 15.85 11.83 -8.00
N THR A 371 16.73 12.67 -7.46
CA THR A 371 16.38 13.60 -6.40
C THR A 371 16.10 14.98 -7.00
N LEU A 372 14.88 15.50 -6.82
CA LEU A 372 14.54 16.88 -7.15
C LEU A 372 14.80 17.75 -5.92
N VAL A 373 15.57 18.82 -6.07
CA VAL A 373 15.76 19.85 -5.04
C VAL A 373 15.27 21.20 -5.56
N VAL A 374 14.42 21.87 -4.80
CA VAL A 374 13.85 23.19 -5.09
C VAL A 374 14.37 24.18 -4.04
N LEU A 375 15.01 25.25 -4.51
CA LEU A 375 15.64 26.27 -3.70
C LEU A 375 14.94 27.61 -3.94
N LEU A 376 14.54 28.27 -2.86
CA LEU A 376 14.09 29.66 -2.85
C LEU A 376 15.21 30.55 -2.34
N LYS A 377 15.59 31.58 -3.10
CA LYS A 377 16.69 32.51 -2.76
C LYS A 377 16.24 33.96 -2.81
N ASP A 378 16.92 34.81 -2.03
CA ASP A 378 16.76 36.26 -2.08
C ASP A 378 17.50 36.90 -3.29
N ALA A 379 17.38 38.22 -3.43
CA ALA A 379 17.99 38.99 -4.51
C ALA A 379 19.52 38.93 -4.53
N ASN A 380 20.16 38.58 -3.42
CA ASN A 380 21.61 38.43 -3.29
C ASN A 380 22.06 36.97 -3.50
N GLY A 381 21.13 36.06 -3.83
CA GLY A 381 21.40 34.63 -4.00
C GLY A 381 21.50 33.85 -2.69
N LYS A 382 21.13 34.44 -1.55
CA LYS A 382 21.12 33.73 -0.26
C LYS A 382 19.91 32.79 -0.19
N LEU A 383 20.15 31.56 0.25
CA LEU A 383 19.09 30.57 0.46
C LEU A 383 18.11 31.01 1.56
N ILE A 384 16.82 30.99 1.22
CA ILE A 384 15.69 31.25 2.12
C ILE A 384 15.07 29.91 2.55
N ASP A 385 14.74 29.05 1.59
CA ASP A 385 14.01 27.80 1.80
C ASP A 385 14.49 26.70 0.84
N CYS A 386 14.46 25.45 1.30
CA CYS A 386 14.90 24.28 0.55
C CYS A 386 13.92 23.11 0.76
N GLU A 387 13.39 22.59 -0.34
CA GLU A 387 12.51 21.42 -0.36
C GLU A 387 13.00 20.40 -1.38
N SER A 388 12.67 19.13 -1.15
CA SER A 388 13.06 18.07 -2.09
C SER A 388 12.20 16.82 -1.98
N CYS A 389 12.17 16.05 -3.07
CA CYS A 389 11.56 14.74 -3.14
C CYS A 389 12.33 13.79 -4.07
N GLN A 390 12.02 12.49 -4.00
CA GLN A 390 12.38 11.55 -5.05
C GLN A 390 11.37 11.64 -6.20
N VAL A 391 11.86 11.56 -7.44
CA VAL A 391 11.02 11.55 -8.65
C VAL A 391 11.52 10.49 -9.62
N GLY A 392 10.62 9.93 -10.42
CA GLY A 392 10.93 8.98 -11.48
C GLY A 392 10.37 9.45 -12.81
N ILE A 393 11.18 9.39 -13.87
CA ILE A 393 10.75 9.74 -15.22
C ILE A 393 10.08 8.51 -15.84
N ARG A 394 8.79 8.58 -16.12
CA ARG A 394 8.04 7.54 -16.83
C ARG A 394 6.94 8.18 -17.67
N ASN A 395 6.33 7.39 -18.54
CA ASN A 395 5.11 7.77 -19.25
C ASN A 395 4.03 6.69 -19.08
N VAL A 396 2.82 7.09 -18.66
CA VAL A 396 1.65 6.21 -18.55
C VAL A 396 0.62 6.66 -19.57
N VAL A 397 0.22 5.76 -20.47
CA VAL A 397 -0.66 6.10 -21.60
C VAL A 397 -1.76 5.06 -21.73
N LEU A 398 -2.98 5.54 -21.98
CA LEU A 398 -4.08 4.71 -22.44
C LEU A 398 -4.02 4.56 -23.97
N ALA A 399 -3.87 3.32 -24.43
CA ALA A 399 -3.96 2.89 -25.81
C ALA A 399 -5.16 1.95 -26.01
N HIS A 400 -5.44 1.55 -27.25
CA HIS A 400 -6.55 0.64 -27.55
C HIS A 400 -6.40 -0.69 -26.78
N LYS A 401 -7.33 -0.94 -25.85
CA LYS A 401 -7.37 -2.09 -24.94
C LYS A 401 -6.10 -2.27 -24.12
N GLN A 402 -5.26 -1.25 -23.97
CA GLN A 402 -3.99 -1.38 -23.25
C GLN A 402 -3.64 -0.13 -22.46
N MET A 403 -3.26 -0.29 -21.21
CA MET A 403 -2.44 0.66 -20.48
C MET A 403 -0.97 0.36 -20.77
N LEU A 404 -0.23 1.38 -21.17
CA LEU A 404 1.19 1.31 -21.48
C LEU A 404 1.99 2.05 -20.41
N VAL A 405 3.13 1.49 -20.02
CA VAL A 405 4.18 2.19 -19.26
C VAL A 405 5.44 2.22 -20.11
N ASN A 406 5.95 3.42 -20.38
CA ASN A 406 7.13 3.65 -21.22
C ASN A 406 7.01 3.00 -22.62
N GLY A 407 5.81 3.05 -23.20
CA GLY A 407 5.51 2.50 -24.53
C GLY A 407 5.22 1.00 -24.56
N SER A 408 5.39 0.28 -23.45
CA SER A 408 5.15 -1.17 -23.36
C SER A 408 3.86 -1.48 -22.59
N PRO A 409 3.07 -2.49 -23.01
CA PRO A 409 1.97 -3.00 -22.19
C PRO A 409 2.48 -3.50 -20.84
N VAL A 410 1.70 -3.31 -19.78
CA VAL A 410 2.01 -3.88 -18.47
C VAL A 410 0.97 -4.91 -18.06
N VAL A 411 1.41 -5.99 -17.43
CA VAL A 411 0.51 -6.96 -16.80
C VAL A 411 0.60 -6.75 -15.30
N ILE A 412 -0.53 -6.37 -14.70
CA ILE A 412 -0.67 -6.10 -13.27
C ILE A 412 -0.75 -7.44 -12.53
N ARG A 413 0.31 -7.71 -11.77
CA ARG A 413 0.46 -8.83 -10.84
C ARG A 413 0.27 -8.26 -9.45
N GLY A 414 -0.98 -7.94 -9.13
CA GLY A 414 -1.33 -7.06 -8.02
C GLY A 414 -1.88 -7.78 -6.79
N VAL A 415 -1.86 -7.07 -5.67
CA VAL A 415 -2.60 -7.44 -4.44
C VAL A 415 -3.19 -6.17 -3.81
N ASN A 416 -4.37 -6.27 -3.19
CA ASN A 416 -4.93 -5.23 -2.32
C ASN A 416 -4.22 -5.28 -0.97
N ARG A 417 -3.97 -4.12 -0.34
CA ARG A 417 -3.30 -4.07 0.97
C ARG A 417 -3.93 -3.01 1.86
N HIS A 418 -4.44 -3.46 3.00
CA HIS A 418 -4.74 -2.61 4.16
C HIS A 418 -3.49 -2.29 4.99
N GLU A 419 -3.48 -1.11 5.63
CA GLU A 419 -2.54 -0.79 6.71
C GLU A 419 -2.98 -1.49 7.99
N HIS A 420 -2.58 -2.76 8.13
CA HIS A 420 -2.89 -3.57 9.30
C HIS A 420 -1.64 -4.11 9.99
N HIS A 421 -1.59 -3.93 11.30
CA HIS A 421 -0.66 -4.55 12.20
C HIS A 421 -1.40 -5.25 13.35
N PRO A 422 -1.11 -6.54 13.64
CA PRO A 422 -1.85 -7.30 14.64
C PRO A 422 -1.82 -6.68 16.05
N ARG A 423 -0.68 -6.11 16.47
CA ARG A 423 -0.55 -5.46 17.79
C ARG A 423 -0.91 -3.97 17.87
N VAL A 424 -0.63 -3.15 16.85
CA VAL A 424 -0.77 -1.68 16.92
C VAL A 424 -1.85 -1.13 15.98
N GLY A 425 -2.68 -2.01 15.41
CA GLY A 425 -3.83 -1.62 14.58
C GLY A 425 -3.39 -0.95 13.29
N LYS A 426 -3.79 0.31 13.10
CA LYS A 426 -3.48 1.12 11.91
C LYS A 426 -2.13 1.84 11.98
N THR A 427 -1.39 1.70 13.08
CA THR A 427 -0.09 2.38 13.26
C THR A 427 1.01 1.67 12.47
N ASN A 428 1.85 2.46 11.77
CA ASN A 428 2.82 1.94 10.82
C ASN A 428 4.25 1.87 11.39
N LEU A 429 5.00 0.87 10.95
CA LEU A 429 6.43 0.69 11.21
C LEU A 429 7.16 0.53 9.88
N GLU A 430 8.29 1.23 9.70
CA GLU A 430 9.03 1.17 8.43
C GLU A 430 9.51 -0.24 8.10
N ALA A 431 10.06 -0.97 9.08
CA ALA A 431 10.53 -2.34 8.86
C ALA A 431 9.40 -3.30 8.42
N CYS A 432 8.18 -3.11 8.93
CA CYS A 432 7.00 -3.89 8.54
C CYS A 432 6.53 -3.54 7.11
N MET A 433 6.57 -2.27 6.73
CA MET A 433 6.33 -1.85 5.33
C MET A 433 7.36 -2.47 4.38
N ILE A 434 8.65 -2.45 4.75
CA ILE A 434 9.72 -3.08 3.97
C ILE A 434 9.52 -4.60 3.88
N LYS A 435 9.10 -5.25 4.96
CA LYS A 435 8.80 -6.70 4.97
C LYS A 435 7.68 -7.06 3.98
N ASP A 436 6.61 -6.26 3.93
CA ASP A 436 5.54 -6.43 2.94
C ASP A 436 6.10 -6.36 1.51
N LEU A 437 6.84 -5.29 1.18
CA LEU A 437 7.40 -5.08 -0.17
C LEU A 437 8.39 -6.18 -0.58
N VAL A 438 9.23 -6.62 0.34
CA VAL A 438 10.20 -7.71 0.13
C VAL A 438 9.46 -9.01 -0.21
N LEU A 439 8.45 -9.38 0.58
CA LEU A 439 7.68 -10.59 0.33
C LEU A 439 6.86 -10.50 -0.96
N MET A 440 6.28 -9.34 -1.27
CA MET A 440 5.58 -9.12 -2.54
C MET A 440 6.52 -9.37 -3.74
N ARG A 441 7.69 -8.73 -3.75
CA ARG A 441 8.69 -8.90 -4.82
C ARG A 441 9.22 -10.33 -4.91
N GLN A 442 9.47 -10.98 -3.78
CA GLN A 442 9.92 -12.38 -3.72
C GLN A 442 8.91 -13.38 -4.28
N ASN A 443 7.63 -12.99 -4.32
CA ASN A 443 6.51 -13.77 -4.84
C ASN A 443 5.95 -13.20 -6.16
N ASN A 444 6.80 -12.48 -6.93
CA ASN A 444 6.51 -12.01 -8.28
C ASN A 444 5.36 -10.97 -8.39
N ILE A 445 4.95 -10.36 -7.28
CA ILE A 445 3.99 -9.25 -7.24
C ILE A 445 4.70 -7.96 -7.70
N ASN A 446 4.07 -7.23 -8.62
CA ASN A 446 4.63 -6.00 -9.21
C ASN A 446 3.75 -4.76 -8.97
N ALA A 447 2.59 -4.93 -8.33
CA ALA A 447 1.64 -3.86 -8.09
C ALA A 447 0.91 -4.03 -6.76
N VAL A 448 0.46 -2.91 -6.20
CA VAL A 448 -0.39 -2.87 -5.00
C VAL A 448 -1.50 -1.84 -5.18
N ARG A 449 -2.71 -2.19 -4.75
CA ARG A 449 -3.82 -1.24 -4.60
C ARG A 449 -3.94 -0.88 -3.12
N ASN A 450 -3.96 0.42 -2.83
CA ASN A 450 -4.07 0.95 -1.49
C ASN A 450 -5.54 0.90 -1.00
N SER A 451 -6.04 -0.31 -0.69
CA SER A 451 -7.42 -0.52 -0.24
C SER A 451 -7.66 0.08 1.16
N HIS A 452 -8.58 1.01 1.38
CA HIS A 452 -9.30 1.87 0.40
C HIS A 452 -9.12 3.33 0.79
N TYR A 453 -7.86 3.73 0.90
CA TYR A 453 -7.48 5.05 1.40
C TYR A 453 -6.00 5.35 1.15
N PRO A 454 -5.61 6.64 1.21
CA PRO A 454 -4.20 7.01 1.10
C PRO A 454 -3.41 6.44 2.29
N GLN A 455 -2.32 5.74 1.97
CA GLN A 455 -1.42 5.12 2.94
C GLN A 455 -0.46 6.17 3.54
N HIS A 456 0.39 5.73 4.47
CA HIS A 456 1.44 6.53 5.06
C HIS A 456 2.41 7.02 3.97
N SER A 457 2.85 8.30 4.02
CA SER A 457 3.70 8.90 2.96
C SER A 457 4.95 8.07 2.64
N ARG A 458 5.59 7.52 3.68
CA ARG A 458 6.74 6.61 3.55
C ARG A 458 6.46 5.35 2.71
N TRP A 459 5.24 4.85 2.65
CA TRP A 459 4.86 3.69 1.83
C TRP A 459 5.16 3.95 0.34
N TYR A 460 4.76 5.11 -0.18
CA TYR A 460 4.96 5.48 -1.58
C TYR A 460 6.43 5.68 -1.92
N GLU A 461 7.20 6.30 -1.02
CA GLU A 461 8.65 6.41 -1.17
C GLU A 461 9.31 5.02 -1.25
N LEU A 462 8.85 4.06 -0.44
CA LEU A 462 9.35 2.69 -0.48
C LEU A 462 8.90 1.96 -1.76
N CYS A 463 7.66 2.15 -2.23
CA CYS A 463 7.20 1.60 -3.52
C CYS A 463 8.00 2.16 -4.71
N ASP A 464 8.37 3.44 -4.67
CA ASP A 464 9.26 4.08 -5.65
C ASP A 464 10.63 3.37 -5.66
N ILE A 465 11.20 3.10 -4.48
CA ILE A 465 12.52 2.49 -4.29
C ILE A 465 12.54 1.00 -4.65
N PHE A 466 11.52 0.24 -4.27
CA PHE A 466 11.43 -1.21 -4.49
C PHE A 466 10.87 -1.57 -5.87
N GLY A 467 10.22 -0.62 -6.56
CA GLY A 467 9.64 -0.82 -7.88
C GLY A 467 8.33 -1.60 -7.84
N LEU A 468 7.28 -0.99 -7.31
CA LEU A 468 5.90 -1.47 -7.46
C LEU A 468 5.02 -0.41 -8.10
N TYR A 469 4.11 -0.84 -8.97
CA TYR A 469 3.03 0.02 -9.44
C TYR A 469 1.97 0.18 -8.35
N VAL A 470 1.45 1.39 -8.18
CA VAL A 470 0.47 1.72 -7.13
C VAL A 470 -0.80 2.25 -7.78
N ILE A 471 -1.93 1.72 -7.33
CA ILE A 471 -3.21 2.43 -7.39
C ILE A 471 -3.38 3.12 -6.04
N ASP A 472 -3.37 4.44 -6.07
CA ASP A 472 -3.62 5.23 -4.88
C ASP A 472 -5.09 5.64 -4.82
N GLU A 473 -5.75 5.43 -3.70
CA GLU A 473 -7.20 5.45 -3.60
C GLU A 473 -7.68 6.42 -2.52
N ALA A 474 -8.64 7.28 -2.89
CA ALA A 474 -9.21 8.24 -1.95
C ALA A 474 -10.00 7.53 -0.84
N ASN A 475 -9.97 8.09 0.37
CA ASN A 475 -10.66 7.55 1.53
C ASN A 475 -12.17 7.82 1.45
N ILE A 476 -12.85 7.14 0.53
CA ILE A 476 -14.29 7.29 0.26
C ILE A 476 -14.88 5.90 0.07
N GLU A 477 -15.61 5.43 1.06
CA GLU A 477 -16.43 4.22 1.00
C GLU A 477 -17.72 4.44 1.79
N THR A 478 -18.86 4.07 1.19
CA THR A 478 -20.20 4.31 1.75
C THR A 478 -21.06 3.06 1.63
N HIS A 479 -20.46 1.88 1.86
CA HIS A 479 -21.03 0.58 1.50
C HIS A 479 -22.39 0.35 2.20
N GLY A 480 -22.50 0.71 3.47
CA GLY A 480 -23.72 0.58 4.27
C GLY A 480 -24.93 1.35 3.74
N PHE A 481 -24.76 2.29 2.80
CA PHE A 481 -25.89 2.92 2.11
C PHE A 481 -26.60 1.97 1.14
N ASP A 482 -25.94 0.90 0.64
CA ASP A 482 -26.58 -0.11 -0.20
C ASP A 482 -27.60 -0.98 0.58
N GLU A 483 -27.43 -1.10 1.91
CA GLU A 483 -28.34 -1.83 2.79
C GLU A 483 -29.65 -1.07 3.10
N THR A 484 -29.78 0.18 2.67
CA THR A 484 -30.97 1.00 2.95
C THR A 484 -31.43 1.83 1.77
N SER A 485 -32.74 1.79 1.50
CA SER A 485 -33.37 2.66 0.50
C SER A 485 -33.85 4.00 1.06
N HIS A 486 -33.71 4.21 2.38
CA HIS A 486 -34.22 5.42 3.06
C HIS A 486 -33.33 6.64 2.84
N PHE A 487 -32.03 6.43 2.64
CA PHE A 487 -31.05 7.48 2.43
C PHE A 487 -30.47 7.36 1.02
N LYS A 488 -30.12 8.51 0.43
CA LYS A 488 -29.35 8.50 -0.82
C LYS A 488 -27.88 8.36 -0.46
N HIS A 489 -27.12 7.70 -1.32
CA HIS A 489 -25.66 7.69 -1.18
C HIS A 489 -25.10 9.11 -1.18
N PRO A 490 -24.06 9.40 -0.37
CA PRO A 490 -23.36 10.67 -0.37
C PRO A 490 -22.94 11.13 -1.78
N THR A 491 -22.63 10.20 -2.69
CA THR A 491 -22.28 10.54 -4.08
C THR A 491 -23.39 11.18 -4.91
N LEU A 492 -24.66 11.01 -4.50
CA LEU A 492 -25.85 11.57 -5.14
C LEU A 492 -26.32 12.87 -4.47
N GLU A 493 -25.71 13.27 -3.37
CA GLU A 493 -26.16 14.37 -2.54
C GLU A 493 -25.18 15.55 -2.55
N PRO A 494 -25.61 16.76 -2.94
CA PRO A 494 -24.72 17.92 -3.03
C PRO A 494 -24.07 18.36 -1.72
N ILE A 495 -24.68 18.06 -0.56
CA ILE A 495 -24.14 18.45 0.75
C ILE A 495 -22.80 17.76 1.06
N TRP A 496 -22.55 16.59 0.47
CA TRP A 496 -21.31 15.81 0.61
C TRP A 496 -20.26 16.14 -0.47
N ALA A 497 -20.62 16.95 -1.48
CA ALA A 497 -19.76 17.14 -2.65
C ALA A 497 -18.37 17.70 -2.29
N ASN A 498 -18.31 18.64 -1.34
CA ASN A 498 -17.05 19.27 -0.95
C ASN A 498 -16.18 18.36 -0.07
N SER A 499 -16.76 17.60 0.87
CA SER A 499 -15.99 16.69 1.71
C SER A 499 -15.46 15.48 0.92
N MET A 500 -16.24 14.96 -0.04
CA MET A 500 -15.75 13.95 -0.99
C MET A 500 -14.63 14.52 -1.88
N LEU A 501 -14.82 15.72 -2.44
CA LEU A 501 -13.79 16.34 -3.27
C LEU A 501 -12.50 16.64 -2.48
N ASP A 502 -12.59 17.09 -1.22
CA ASP A 502 -11.43 17.36 -0.36
C ASP A 502 -10.56 16.11 -0.17
N ARG A 503 -11.18 14.93 0.00
CA ARG A 503 -10.48 13.64 0.12
C ARG A 503 -9.69 13.28 -1.15
N VAL A 504 -10.28 13.50 -2.34
CA VAL A 504 -9.59 13.28 -3.62
C VAL A 504 -8.49 14.32 -3.86
N VAL A 505 -8.79 15.60 -3.61
CA VAL A 505 -7.81 16.69 -3.76
C VAL A 505 -6.62 16.48 -2.84
N GLY A 506 -6.87 16.15 -1.57
CA GLY A 506 -5.81 15.96 -0.60
C GLY A 506 -4.90 14.78 -0.94
N MET A 507 -5.44 13.66 -1.45
CA MET A 507 -4.64 12.54 -1.95
C MET A 507 -3.76 12.96 -3.12
N VAL A 508 -4.35 13.51 -4.18
CA VAL A 508 -3.61 13.88 -5.39
C VAL A 508 -2.56 14.95 -5.08
N GLU A 509 -2.90 16.00 -4.33
CA GLU A 509 -1.94 17.06 -4.03
C GLU A 509 -0.80 16.59 -3.13
N ARG A 510 -1.04 15.66 -2.20
CA ARG A 510 0.03 15.08 -1.37
C ARG A 510 0.96 14.20 -2.19
N ASP A 511 0.41 13.37 -3.08
CA ASP A 511 1.13 12.22 -3.63
C ASP A 511 1.54 12.35 -5.12
N LYS A 512 1.17 13.46 -5.79
CA LYS A 512 1.41 13.73 -7.23
C LYS A 512 2.84 13.55 -7.73
N ASN A 513 3.85 13.61 -6.86
CA ASN A 513 5.26 13.47 -7.25
C ASN A 513 5.78 12.03 -7.24
N HIS A 514 5.03 11.05 -6.72
CA HIS A 514 5.48 9.65 -6.62
C HIS A 514 5.46 8.92 -7.96
N ALA A 515 6.53 8.21 -8.27
CA ALA A 515 6.68 7.50 -9.53
C ALA A 515 5.87 6.19 -9.60
N CYS A 516 5.66 5.57 -8.44
CA CYS A 516 4.96 4.32 -8.27
C CYS A 516 3.48 4.43 -8.62
N ILE A 517 2.86 5.59 -8.35
CA ILE A 517 1.44 5.81 -8.60
C ILE A 517 1.20 5.94 -10.11
N ILE A 518 0.55 4.95 -10.71
CA ILE A 518 0.21 4.97 -12.14
C ILE A 518 -1.27 5.27 -12.38
N ILE A 519 -2.10 5.13 -11.34
CA ILE A 519 -3.55 5.27 -11.41
C ILE A 519 -4.05 5.94 -10.12
N TRP A 520 -4.96 6.89 -10.26
CA TRP A 520 -5.75 7.47 -9.17
C TRP A 520 -7.10 6.77 -9.06
N SER A 521 -7.47 6.30 -7.87
CA SER A 521 -8.79 5.75 -7.60
C SER A 521 -9.67 6.71 -6.79
N LEU A 522 -10.93 6.84 -7.19
CA LEU A 522 -11.87 7.81 -6.60
C LEU A 522 -12.51 7.34 -5.28
N GLY A 523 -12.21 6.12 -4.85
CA GLY A 523 -12.83 5.46 -3.69
C GLY A 523 -13.23 4.02 -4.02
N ASN A 524 -14.00 3.42 -3.13
CA ASN A 524 -14.48 2.04 -3.23
C ASN A 524 -15.97 1.98 -2.82
N GLU A 525 -16.74 1.06 -3.42
CA GLU A 525 -18.11 0.70 -3.02
C GLU A 525 -19.00 1.87 -2.51
N ALA A 526 -18.98 2.99 -3.23
CA ALA A 526 -19.70 4.22 -2.88
C ALA A 526 -20.78 4.58 -3.90
N SER A 527 -21.37 3.57 -4.56
CA SER A 527 -22.33 3.73 -5.68
C SER A 527 -21.74 4.58 -6.82
N TYR A 528 -22.56 5.29 -7.61
CA TYR A 528 -22.07 6.25 -8.63
C TYR A 528 -23.00 7.45 -8.75
N GLY A 529 -22.42 8.65 -8.90
CA GLY A 529 -23.18 9.89 -8.91
C GLY A 529 -22.42 11.12 -9.42
N PRO A 530 -23.06 12.30 -9.43
CA PRO A 530 -22.45 13.55 -9.87
C PRO A 530 -21.17 13.91 -9.12
N ASN A 531 -21.06 13.56 -7.84
CA ASN A 531 -19.86 13.85 -7.04
C ASN A 531 -18.65 13.06 -7.60
N HIS A 532 -18.81 11.80 -8.01
CA HIS A 532 -17.75 11.04 -8.71
C HIS A 532 -17.38 11.66 -10.06
N SER A 533 -18.35 12.20 -10.80
CA SER A 533 -18.09 12.89 -12.08
C SER A 533 -17.30 14.18 -11.87
N ALA A 534 -17.59 14.93 -10.81
CA ALA A 534 -16.86 16.15 -10.46
C ALA A 534 -15.42 15.85 -10.03
N MET A 535 -15.23 14.83 -9.18
CA MET A 535 -13.91 14.39 -8.73
C MET A 535 -13.06 13.91 -9.91
N SER A 536 -13.59 13.06 -10.79
CA SER A 536 -12.85 12.59 -11.97
C SER A 536 -12.50 13.72 -12.94
N GLY A 537 -13.42 14.68 -13.13
CA GLY A 537 -13.16 15.88 -13.91
C GLY A 537 -12.05 16.75 -13.33
N TRP A 538 -12.00 16.90 -12.00
CA TRP A 538 -10.94 17.65 -11.32
C TRP A 538 -9.57 16.95 -11.48
N VAL A 539 -9.50 15.64 -11.27
CA VAL A 539 -8.25 14.87 -11.42
C VAL A 539 -7.70 14.98 -12.84
N ARG A 540 -8.53 14.79 -13.89
CA ARG A 540 -8.09 14.95 -15.29
C ARG A 540 -7.57 16.35 -15.61
N GLY A 541 -8.14 17.37 -14.98
CA GLY A 541 -7.69 18.75 -15.13
C GLY A 541 -6.39 19.05 -14.39
N ARG A 542 -6.17 18.41 -13.23
CA ARG A 542 -5.02 18.64 -12.37
C ARG A 542 -3.80 17.83 -12.77
N ASP A 543 -3.97 16.54 -13.02
CA ASP A 543 -2.90 15.59 -13.33
C ASP A 543 -3.28 14.68 -14.52
N PRO A 544 -2.91 15.05 -15.75
CA PRO A 544 -3.14 14.22 -16.92
C PRO A 544 -2.08 13.11 -17.09
N THR A 545 -1.12 12.96 -16.18
CA THR A 545 0.02 12.03 -16.33
C THR A 545 -0.29 10.61 -15.84
N ARG A 546 -1.49 10.39 -15.28
CA ARG A 546 -1.97 9.14 -14.70
C ARG A 546 -3.40 8.84 -15.17
N LEU A 547 -3.78 7.57 -15.12
CA LEU A 547 -5.16 7.16 -15.43
C LEU A 547 -6.06 7.25 -14.20
N ILE A 548 -7.38 7.26 -14.40
CA ILE A 548 -8.38 7.22 -13.35
C ILE A 548 -9.04 5.84 -13.27
N HIS A 549 -9.27 5.38 -12.05
CA HIS A 549 -9.96 4.15 -11.68
C HIS A 549 -11.16 4.47 -10.80
N TYR A 550 -12.30 3.82 -11.07
CA TYR A 550 -13.40 3.74 -10.11
C TYR A 550 -14.34 2.61 -10.49
N GLU A 551 -14.53 1.66 -9.57
CA GLU A 551 -15.38 0.49 -9.79
C GLU A 551 -16.87 0.87 -9.73
N GLY A 552 -17.28 1.71 -8.79
CA GLY A 552 -18.69 1.94 -8.51
C GLY A 552 -19.51 2.37 -9.73
N GLY A 553 -20.75 1.88 -9.82
CA GLY A 553 -21.62 2.10 -10.98
C GLY A 553 -21.41 1.09 -12.13
N GLY A 554 -20.96 -0.13 -11.80
CA GLY A 554 -20.82 -1.24 -12.76
C GLY A 554 -19.48 -1.27 -13.50
N SER A 555 -18.44 -0.65 -12.93
CA SER A 555 -17.02 -0.73 -13.30
C SER A 555 -16.68 -0.26 -14.73
N ARG A 556 -17.61 0.46 -15.37
CA ARG A 556 -17.51 0.89 -16.78
C ARG A 556 -18.02 2.31 -17.04
N THR A 557 -18.19 3.12 -15.99
CA THR A 557 -18.71 4.51 -16.08
C THR A 557 -17.74 5.46 -16.83
N SER A 558 -18.13 6.72 -17.02
CA SER A 558 -17.25 7.75 -17.59
C SER A 558 -16.17 8.26 -16.63
N SER A 559 -16.27 7.92 -15.34
CA SER A 559 -15.28 8.30 -14.33
C SER A 559 -14.14 7.29 -14.17
N THR A 560 -14.05 6.28 -15.04
CA THR A 560 -12.93 5.33 -15.06
C THR A 560 -12.36 5.17 -16.48
N ASP A 561 -11.04 5.21 -16.57
CA ASP A 561 -10.27 5.03 -17.81
C ASP A 561 -9.93 3.55 -18.07
N ILE A 562 -10.12 2.69 -17.05
CA ILE A 562 -9.96 1.24 -17.11
C ILE A 562 -11.25 0.52 -16.69
N ILE A 563 -11.52 -0.64 -17.27
CA ILE A 563 -12.61 -1.51 -16.80
C ILE A 563 -12.10 -2.26 -15.58
N CYS A 564 -12.68 -2.00 -14.42
CA CYS A 564 -12.09 -2.43 -13.16
C CYS A 564 -13.08 -3.11 -12.23
N PRO A 565 -13.65 -4.27 -12.62
CA PRO A 565 -14.63 -4.94 -11.79
C PRO A 565 -14.00 -5.66 -10.59
N MET A 566 -14.81 -5.84 -9.55
CA MET A 566 -14.53 -6.72 -8.42
C MET A 566 -15.14 -8.11 -8.67
N TYR A 567 -14.36 -9.16 -8.41
CA TYR A 567 -14.78 -10.57 -8.39
C TYR A 567 -15.46 -11.11 -9.66
N MET A 568 -15.31 -10.41 -10.80
CA MET A 568 -15.94 -10.81 -12.05
C MET A 568 -15.31 -12.07 -12.61
N ARG A 569 -16.15 -13.05 -12.95
CA ARG A 569 -15.72 -14.38 -13.39
C ARG A 569 -15.01 -14.36 -14.75
N VAL A 570 -14.14 -15.33 -14.97
CA VAL A 570 -13.31 -15.47 -16.18
C VAL A 570 -14.10 -15.34 -17.49
N TRP A 571 -15.27 -15.99 -17.61
CA TRP A 571 -16.05 -15.91 -18.84
C TRP A 571 -16.69 -14.54 -19.08
N ASP A 572 -16.91 -13.72 -18.04
CA ASP A 572 -17.49 -12.39 -18.17
C ASP A 572 -16.42 -11.35 -18.52
N ILE A 573 -15.22 -11.43 -17.92
CA ILE A 573 -14.09 -10.60 -18.35
C ILE A 573 -13.69 -10.89 -19.80
N LEU A 574 -13.78 -12.15 -20.25
CA LEU A 574 -13.55 -12.53 -21.64
C LEU A 574 -14.61 -11.94 -22.58
N LYS A 575 -15.88 -11.88 -22.18
CA LYS A 575 -16.93 -11.22 -22.98
C LYS A 575 -16.63 -9.73 -23.16
N ILE A 576 -16.23 -9.04 -22.09
CA ILE A 576 -15.89 -7.61 -22.15
C ILE A 576 -14.64 -7.39 -22.99
N ALA A 577 -13.57 -8.17 -22.79
CA ALA A 577 -12.33 -8.04 -23.55
C ALA A 577 -12.55 -8.26 -25.06
N ASN A 578 -13.45 -9.18 -25.44
CA ASN A 578 -13.79 -9.46 -26.84
C ASN A 578 -14.85 -8.52 -27.43
N ASP A 579 -15.45 -7.64 -26.64
CA ASP A 579 -16.40 -6.64 -27.13
C ASP A 579 -15.65 -5.60 -27.98
N PRO A 580 -15.98 -5.45 -29.28
CA PRO A 580 -15.32 -4.48 -30.15
C PRO A 580 -15.71 -3.03 -29.85
N SER A 581 -16.78 -2.81 -29.08
CA SER A 581 -17.21 -1.47 -28.66
C SER A 581 -16.49 -0.97 -27.40
N GLU A 582 -15.81 -1.86 -26.67
CA GLU A 582 -15.04 -1.51 -25.49
C GLU A 582 -13.55 -1.34 -25.84
N ASN A 583 -13.07 -0.11 -25.70
CA ASN A 583 -11.69 0.27 -26.05
C ASN A 583 -10.76 0.35 -24.84
N ARG A 584 -11.29 0.29 -23.62
CA ARG A 584 -10.49 0.35 -22.40
C ARG A 584 -9.89 -1.03 -22.06
N PRO A 585 -8.70 -1.08 -21.44
CA PRO A 585 -8.20 -2.32 -20.86
C PRO A 585 -9.04 -2.73 -19.64
N LEU A 586 -8.99 -4.00 -19.30
CA LEU A 586 -9.62 -4.56 -18.10
C LEU A 586 -8.53 -5.01 -17.11
N ILE A 587 -8.58 -4.44 -15.91
CA ILE A 587 -7.72 -4.77 -14.77
C ILE A 587 -8.64 -4.96 -13.57
N LEU A 588 -8.77 -6.19 -13.06
CA LEU A 588 -9.63 -6.48 -11.91
C LEU A 588 -9.11 -5.73 -10.67
N CYS A 589 -9.88 -4.82 -10.08
CA CYS A 589 -9.45 -4.16 -8.85
C CYS A 589 -9.49 -5.11 -7.64
N GLU A 590 -10.33 -6.15 -7.71
CA GLU A 590 -10.35 -7.26 -6.75
C GLU A 590 -10.68 -8.56 -7.49
N TYR A 591 -9.91 -9.62 -7.24
CA TYR A 591 -10.25 -10.97 -7.69
C TYR A 591 -9.61 -12.01 -6.76
N SER A 592 -10.02 -13.27 -6.91
CA SER A 592 -9.43 -14.38 -6.15
C SER A 592 -9.42 -14.15 -4.63
N HIS A 593 -10.59 -13.87 -4.05
CA HIS A 593 -10.80 -13.68 -2.61
C HIS A 593 -10.11 -14.78 -1.78
N ALA A 594 -9.13 -14.43 -0.96
CA ALA A 594 -8.16 -15.35 -0.34
C ALA A 594 -8.51 -15.75 1.11
N MET A 595 -9.78 -15.56 1.52
CA MET A 595 -10.27 -15.92 2.85
C MET A 595 -10.06 -17.40 3.21
N GLY A 596 -9.24 -17.64 4.23
CA GLY A 596 -8.92 -18.98 4.73
C GLY A 596 -8.20 -19.86 3.69
N ASN A 597 -8.73 -21.06 3.45
CA ASN A 597 -8.19 -21.97 2.42
C ASN A 597 -8.91 -21.74 1.08
N SER A 598 -8.36 -20.86 0.26
CA SER A 598 -9.01 -20.36 -0.96
C SER A 598 -8.06 -20.34 -2.18
N ASN A 599 -8.23 -19.38 -3.09
CA ASN A 599 -7.49 -19.16 -4.34
C ASN A 599 -7.58 -20.30 -5.36
N GLY A 600 -8.56 -21.20 -5.23
CA GLY A 600 -8.84 -22.19 -6.26
C GLY A 600 -9.13 -21.52 -7.61
N ASN A 601 -8.74 -22.16 -8.72
CA ASN A 601 -8.93 -21.71 -10.11
C ASN A 601 -8.26 -20.38 -10.53
N ILE A 602 -7.35 -19.82 -9.71
CA ILE A 602 -6.57 -18.63 -10.10
C ILE A 602 -5.80 -18.84 -11.41
N ASP A 603 -5.39 -20.07 -11.74
CA ASP A 603 -4.79 -20.47 -13.00
C ASP A 603 -5.68 -20.18 -14.22
N ALA A 604 -7.00 -20.29 -14.08
CA ALA A 604 -7.95 -20.01 -15.15
C ALA A 604 -7.99 -18.50 -15.49
N TYR A 605 -7.86 -17.62 -14.49
CA TYR A 605 -7.71 -16.18 -14.74
C TYR A 605 -6.41 -15.90 -15.48
N TRP A 606 -5.28 -16.44 -15.01
CA TRP A 606 -3.98 -16.20 -15.64
C TRP A 606 -3.89 -16.77 -17.04
N LYS A 607 -4.51 -17.92 -17.30
CA LYS A 607 -4.66 -18.43 -18.66
C LYS A 607 -5.46 -17.48 -19.55
N ALA A 608 -6.54 -16.87 -19.05
CA ALA A 608 -7.29 -15.88 -19.82
C ALA A 608 -6.49 -14.60 -20.07
N ILE A 609 -5.81 -14.09 -19.04
CA ILE A 609 -4.95 -12.89 -19.09
C ILE A 609 -3.80 -13.09 -20.09
N ASP A 610 -3.07 -14.19 -19.99
CA ASP A 610 -1.90 -14.48 -20.84
C ASP A 610 -2.29 -14.68 -22.33
N ASN A 611 -3.57 -14.95 -22.63
CA ASN A 611 -4.02 -15.29 -24.00
C ASN A 611 -5.04 -14.31 -24.61
N THR A 612 -5.43 -13.22 -23.92
CA THR A 612 -6.49 -12.32 -24.40
C THR A 612 -6.05 -10.86 -24.34
N MET A 613 -5.96 -10.19 -25.50
CA MET A 613 -5.70 -8.75 -25.56
C MET A 613 -6.79 -7.97 -24.81
N GLY A 614 -6.40 -6.98 -24.02
CA GLY A 614 -7.34 -6.24 -23.18
C GLY A 614 -7.34 -6.66 -21.72
N LEU A 615 -7.01 -7.91 -21.42
CA LEU A 615 -6.89 -8.37 -20.03
C LEU A 615 -5.47 -8.08 -19.54
N GLN A 616 -5.32 -7.18 -18.57
CA GLN A 616 -4.01 -6.76 -18.04
C GLN A 616 -3.81 -7.12 -16.57
N GLY A 617 -4.45 -8.19 -16.11
CA GLY A 617 -4.28 -8.72 -14.76
C GLY A 617 -5.26 -8.14 -13.75
N GLY A 618 -4.80 -7.98 -12.51
CA GLY A 618 -5.64 -7.50 -11.42
C GLY A 618 -4.98 -7.59 -10.05
N PHE A 619 -5.75 -7.30 -9.01
CA PHE A 619 -5.29 -7.31 -7.62
C PHE A 619 -6.02 -8.38 -6.81
N ILE A 620 -5.26 -9.32 -6.24
CA ILE A 620 -5.81 -10.33 -5.33
C ILE A 620 -6.41 -9.63 -4.10
N TRP A 621 -7.58 -10.08 -3.63
CA TRP A 621 -8.11 -9.69 -2.32
C TRP A 621 -7.79 -10.77 -1.28
N ASP A 622 -6.91 -10.53 -0.32
CA ASP A 622 -6.00 -9.39 -0.18
C ASP A 622 -4.62 -9.82 0.35
N TRP A 623 -3.79 -8.87 0.77
CA TRP A 623 -2.43 -9.15 1.21
C TRP A 623 -2.40 -9.91 2.54
N VAL A 624 -3.03 -9.38 3.58
CA VAL A 624 -2.82 -9.81 4.97
C VAL A 624 -4.11 -9.96 5.75
N ASP A 625 -4.20 -11.06 6.50
CA ASP A 625 -5.28 -11.26 7.45
C ASP A 625 -5.32 -10.14 8.50
N GLN A 626 -6.48 -9.53 8.69
CA GLN A 626 -6.66 -8.47 9.66
C GLN A 626 -6.89 -9.01 11.09
N GLY A 627 -6.19 -10.08 11.48
CA GLY A 627 -6.25 -10.61 12.85
C GLY A 627 -5.56 -9.67 13.85
N LEU A 628 -6.24 -9.31 14.94
CA LEU A 628 -5.64 -8.53 16.04
C LEU A 628 -5.08 -9.47 17.12
N LEU A 629 -3.95 -9.10 17.70
CA LEU A 629 -3.34 -9.88 18.77
C LEU A 629 -4.17 -9.75 20.05
N LYS A 630 -4.64 -10.88 20.58
CA LYS A 630 -5.36 -10.96 21.86
C LYS A 630 -4.64 -11.91 22.79
N GLU A 631 -4.55 -11.53 24.06
CA GLU A 631 -4.07 -12.40 25.13
C GLU A 631 -5.28 -13.10 25.78
N ASP A 632 -5.24 -14.42 25.82
CA ASP A 632 -6.25 -15.27 26.41
C ASP A 632 -6.06 -15.38 27.94
N ALA A 633 -7.08 -15.88 28.64
CA ALA A 633 -7.07 -15.95 30.11
C ALA A 633 -5.95 -16.83 30.70
N ASP A 634 -5.37 -17.73 29.88
CA ASP A 634 -4.25 -18.59 30.24
C ASP A 634 -2.87 -17.98 29.90
N GLY A 635 -2.85 -16.75 29.37
CA GLY A 635 -1.64 -16.03 28.93
C GLY A 635 -1.14 -16.43 27.54
N SER A 636 -1.84 -17.32 26.84
CA SER A 636 -1.56 -17.59 25.42
C SER A 636 -2.01 -16.42 24.55
N LYS A 637 -1.41 -16.31 23.37
CA LYS A 637 -1.69 -15.23 22.42
C LYS A 637 -2.28 -15.83 21.15
N SER A 638 -3.40 -15.28 20.71
CA SER A 638 -4.15 -15.71 19.54
C SER A 638 -4.48 -14.52 18.62
N TRP A 639 -4.74 -14.82 17.35
CA TRP A 639 -5.26 -13.84 16.40
C TRP A 639 -6.77 -13.81 16.50
N ALA A 640 -7.30 -12.69 16.97
CA ALA A 640 -8.72 -12.43 17.16
C ALA A 640 -9.33 -11.75 15.93
N TYR A 641 -10.60 -12.02 15.69
CA TYR A 641 -11.43 -11.41 14.64
C TYR A 641 -12.73 -10.83 15.23
N GLY A 642 -13.69 -10.41 14.41
CA GLY A 642 -14.95 -9.82 14.87
C GLY A 642 -15.68 -10.66 15.91
N GLY A 643 -16.15 -10.01 16.98
CA GLY A 643 -16.84 -10.64 18.10
C GLY A 643 -15.92 -11.09 19.24
N ASP A 644 -14.62 -11.30 19.00
CA ASP A 644 -13.68 -11.71 20.05
C ASP A 644 -13.40 -10.61 21.07
N PHE A 645 -13.70 -9.35 20.75
CA PHE A 645 -13.60 -8.22 21.67
C PHE A 645 -14.96 -7.86 22.31
N GLY A 646 -15.97 -8.73 22.13
CA GLY A 646 -17.34 -8.50 22.59
C GLY A 646 -18.07 -7.40 21.81
N ASP A 647 -17.56 -7.03 20.64
CA ASP A 647 -18.15 -6.07 19.70
C ASP A 647 -19.43 -6.63 19.06
N THR A 648 -20.44 -5.76 18.89
CA THR A 648 -21.73 -6.10 18.30
C THR A 648 -22.34 -4.84 17.68
N PRO A 649 -22.81 -4.88 16.42
CA PRO A 649 -22.71 -6.01 15.48
C PRO A 649 -21.26 -6.33 15.09
N ASN A 650 -21.04 -7.50 14.50
CA ASN A 650 -19.76 -7.88 13.90
C ASN A 650 -19.96 -8.89 12.75
N ASP A 651 -18.96 -8.99 11.87
CA ASP A 651 -18.94 -9.89 10.71
C ASP A 651 -17.94 -11.06 10.86
N LEU A 652 -17.68 -11.46 12.12
CA LEU A 652 -16.84 -12.60 12.49
C LEU A 652 -15.47 -12.58 11.78
N ASN A 653 -15.09 -13.67 11.14
CA ASN A 653 -13.79 -13.86 10.50
C ASN A 653 -13.74 -13.31 9.06
N PHE A 654 -14.72 -12.51 8.63
CA PHE A 654 -14.73 -11.95 7.28
C PHE A 654 -13.57 -10.98 7.04
N CYS A 655 -12.85 -10.52 8.08
CA CYS A 655 -11.61 -9.73 7.98
C CYS A 655 -10.32 -10.56 7.77
N ILE A 656 -10.42 -11.88 7.63
CA ILE A 656 -9.29 -12.83 7.51
C ILE A 656 -9.20 -13.28 6.05
N ASN A 657 -8.73 -12.39 5.17
CA ASN A 657 -8.76 -12.54 3.71
C ASN A 657 -7.38 -12.56 3.04
N GLY A 658 -6.31 -12.61 3.82
CA GLY A 658 -4.96 -12.45 3.34
C GLY A 658 -4.40 -13.68 2.65
N ILE A 659 -3.45 -13.46 1.75
CA ILE A 659 -2.50 -14.49 1.32
C ILE A 659 -1.32 -14.64 2.30
N VAL A 660 -1.23 -13.79 3.33
CA VAL A 660 -0.32 -13.97 4.47
C VAL A 660 -1.06 -13.81 5.80
N TRP A 661 -0.57 -14.51 6.82
CA TRP A 661 -1.01 -14.36 8.21
C TRP A 661 -0.68 -12.96 8.76
N PRO A 662 -1.26 -12.53 9.90
CA PRO A 662 -1.03 -11.19 10.45
C PRO A 662 0.45 -10.84 10.71
N ASP A 663 1.28 -11.85 10.99
CA ASP A 663 2.72 -11.77 11.20
C ASP A 663 3.57 -11.91 9.91
N ARG A 664 2.91 -11.89 8.74
CA ARG A 664 3.48 -12.05 7.40
C ARG A 664 4.04 -13.45 7.10
N THR A 665 3.71 -14.46 7.90
CA THR A 665 3.92 -15.85 7.52
C THR A 665 3.06 -16.20 6.30
N LEU A 666 3.65 -16.80 5.26
CA LEU A 666 2.96 -17.02 3.99
C LEU A 666 1.88 -18.11 4.11
N HIS A 667 0.70 -17.89 3.51
CA HIS A 667 -0.25 -18.98 3.27
C HIS A 667 0.25 -19.89 2.14
N PRO A 668 -0.21 -21.17 2.10
CA PRO A 668 0.11 -22.07 0.99
C PRO A 668 -0.26 -21.49 -0.39
N ALA A 669 -1.33 -20.70 -0.47
CA ALA A 669 -1.80 -20.05 -1.69
C ALA A 669 -0.75 -19.15 -2.36
N VAL A 670 0.18 -18.57 -1.60
CA VAL A 670 1.27 -17.74 -2.14
C VAL A 670 2.16 -18.52 -3.11
N ASN A 671 2.31 -19.82 -2.93
CA ASN A 671 3.10 -20.64 -3.88
C ASN A 671 2.43 -20.69 -5.26
N GLU A 672 1.10 -20.78 -5.31
CA GLU A 672 0.32 -20.75 -6.55
C GLU A 672 0.41 -19.36 -7.20
N VAL A 673 0.26 -18.30 -6.40
CA VAL A 673 0.42 -16.91 -6.86
C VAL A 673 1.81 -16.71 -7.46
N LYS A 674 2.88 -17.08 -6.73
CA LYS A 674 4.27 -16.95 -7.17
C LYS A 674 4.50 -17.66 -8.50
N TYR A 675 3.99 -18.88 -8.65
CA TYR A 675 4.12 -19.66 -9.88
C TYR A 675 3.41 -19.00 -11.06
N LEU A 676 2.15 -18.60 -10.89
CA LEU A 676 1.36 -17.99 -11.97
C LEU A 676 1.89 -16.62 -12.38
N TYR A 677 2.38 -15.85 -11.41
CA TYR A 677 2.93 -14.51 -11.58
C TYR A 677 4.36 -14.51 -12.11
N GLN A 678 5.00 -15.68 -12.28
CA GLN A 678 6.41 -15.73 -12.63
C GLN A 678 6.71 -15.05 -13.97
N PRO A 679 7.77 -14.21 -14.04
CA PRO A 679 8.10 -13.46 -15.25
C PRO A 679 8.69 -14.33 -16.36
N ILE A 680 9.29 -15.48 -16.03
CA ILE A 680 9.88 -16.40 -17.00
C ILE A 680 8.96 -17.61 -17.15
N LYS A 681 8.38 -17.80 -18.32
CA LYS A 681 7.46 -18.91 -18.59
C LYS A 681 8.23 -20.07 -19.22
N ILE A 682 7.94 -21.29 -18.76
CA ILE A 682 8.62 -22.51 -19.20
C ILE A 682 7.54 -23.52 -19.56
N SER A 683 7.57 -24.02 -20.79
CA SER A 683 6.57 -24.96 -21.31
C SER A 683 7.19 -26.00 -22.23
N LEU A 684 6.56 -27.16 -22.34
CA LEU A 684 6.92 -28.21 -23.28
C LEU A 684 5.82 -28.37 -24.33
N VAL A 685 6.16 -28.18 -25.61
CA VAL A 685 5.23 -28.38 -26.73
C VAL A 685 5.96 -29.24 -27.78
N ASP A 686 5.37 -30.37 -28.19
CA ASP A 686 5.91 -31.26 -29.23
C ASP A 686 7.39 -31.64 -29.04
N ASN A 687 7.80 -32.00 -27.82
CA ASN A 687 9.20 -32.30 -27.44
C ASN A 687 10.19 -31.13 -27.60
N ILE A 688 9.68 -29.90 -27.62
CA ILE A 688 10.48 -28.68 -27.61
C ILE A 688 10.21 -27.94 -26.30
N LEU A 689 11.26 -27.77 -25.51
CA LEU A 689 11.23 -26.93 -24.32
C LEU A 689 11.33 -25.47 -24.76
N LYS A 690 10.31 -24.68 -24.43
CA LYS A 690 10.27 -23.23 -24.65
C LYS A 690 10.50 -22.51 -23.33
N ILE A 691 11.47 -21.60 -23.31
CA ILE A 691 11.73 -20.65 -22.23
C ILE A 691 11.43 -19.26 -22.76
N GLU A 692 10.56 -18.51 -22.10
CA GLU A 692 10.08 -17.19 -22.56
C GLU A 692 10.29 -16.13 -21.48
N ASN A 693 10.82 -14.97 -21.90
CA ASN A 693 10.91 -13.78 -21.05
C ASN A 693 9.62 -12.95 -21.17
N GLY A 694 8.77 -13.00 -20.16
CA GLY A 694 7.52 -12.24 -20.07
C GLY A 694 7.68 -10.83 -19.49
N GLN A 695 8.89 -10.34 -19.26
CA GLN A 695 9.16 -8.95 -18.83
C GLN A 695 9.13 -7.99 -20.02
N PHE A 696 8.93 -6.69 -19.73
CA PHE A 696 8.76 -5.67 -20.76
C PHE A 696 9.93 -4.67 -20.86
N SER A 697 10.83 -4.64 -19.88
CA SER A 697 11.99 -3.74 -19.87
C SER A 697 13.32 -4.40 -19.48
N GLU A 698 13.28 -5.57 -18.84
CA GLU A 698 14.46 -6.33 -18.41
C GLU A 698 14.79 -7.54 -19.31
N THR A 699 16.10 -7.80 -19.47
CA THR A 699 16.61 -9.02 -20.12
C THR A 699 16.90 -10.10 -19.08
N THR A 700 17.17 -11.33 -19.52
CA THR A 700 17.54 -12.43 -18.59
C THR A 700 19.02 -12.45 -18.23
N GLU A 701 19.75 -11.33 -18.38
CA GLU A 701 21.20 -11.30 -18.19
C GLU A 701 21.59 -11.58 -16.74
N ALA A 702 20.79 -11.09 -15.78
CA ALA A 702 20.99 -11.25 -14.35
C ALA A 702 20.45 -12.58 -13.78
N LEU A 703 20.05 -13.53 -14.65
CA LEU A 703 19.45 -14.80 -14.26
C LEU A 703 20.36 -15.97 -14.60
N ASP A 704 20.32 -16.98 -13.74
CA ASP A 704 20.94 -18.28 -13.97
C ASP A 704 19.86 -19.36 -14.11
N PHE A 705 20.10 -20.32 -14.99
CA PHE A 705 19.17 -21.40 -15.30
C PHE A 705 19.79 -22.75 -14.91
N SER A 706 18.99 -23.62 -14.29
CA SER A 706 19.40 -24.98 -13.92
C SER A 706 18.27 -25.98 -14.16
N TRP A 707 18.62 -27.26 -14.25
CA TRP A 707 17.68 -28.35 -14.46
C TRP A 707 17.92 -29.51 -13.50
N ILE A 708 16.85 -30.23 -13.19
CA ILE A 708 16.87 -31.48 -12.41
C ILE A 708 15.94 -32.48 -13.11
N LEU A 709 16.41 -33.69 -13.36
CA LEU A 709 15.60 -34.78 -13.90
C LEU A 709 15.26 -35.77 -12.77
N HIS A 710 13.98 -36.02 -12.57
CA HIS A 710 13.47 -37.05 -11.67
C HIS A 710 12.93 -38.25 -12.45
N GLY A 711 13.13 -39.46 -11.91
CA GLY A 711 12.52 -40.71 -12.35
C GLY A 711 11.88 -41.43 -11.17
N ASP A 712 10.57 -41.66 -11.21
CA ASP A 712 9.78 -42.24 -10.10
C ASP A 712 10.07 -41.56 -8.75
N GLY A 713 10.20 -40.23 -8.76
CA GLY A 713 10.48 -39.40 -7.58
C GLY A 713 11.96 -39.33 -7.15
N SER A 714 12.86 -40.07 -7.79
CA SER A 714 14.30 -40.06 -7.49
C SER A 714 15.08 -39.19 -8.47
N VAL A 715 16.07 -38.44 -7.98
CA VAL A 715 16.97 -37.63 -8.84
C VAL A 715 17.82 -38.55 -9.71
N LEU A 716 17.67 -38.41 -11.03
CA LEU A 716 18.49 -39.08 -12.05
C LEU A 716 19.71 -38.24 -12.43
N GLY A 717 19.59 -36.91 -12.36
CA GLY A 717 20.68 -35.98 -12.62
C GLY A 717 20.24 -34.53 -12.54
N SER A 718 21.20 -33.62 -12.49
CA SER A 718 20.98 -32.17 -12.47
C SER A 718 22.17 -31.43 -13.07
N GLY A 719 21.99 -30.16 -13.41
CA GLY A 719 23.08 -29.31 -13.87
C GLY A 719 22.63 -27.90 -14.25
N SER A 720 23.59 -27.07 -14.66
CA SER A 720 23.29 -25.76 -15.26
C SER A 720 22.68 -25.94 -16.65
N LEU A 721 21.78 -25.03 -17.02
CA LEU A 721 21.17 -24.95 -18.34
C LEU A 721 21.69 -23.70 -19.05
N SER A 722 22.35 -23.88 -20.20
CA SER A 722 22.80 -22.75 -21.01
C SER A 722 21.62 -22.16 -21.77
N VAL A 723 21.28 -20.90 -21.47
CA VAL A 723 20.22 -20.13 -22.15
C VAL A 723 20.85 -18.80 -22.60
N PRO A 724 20.69 -18.38 -23.87
CA PRO A 724 21.17 -17.07 -24.30
C PRO A 724 20.44 -15.95 -23.55
N ASN A 725 21.05 -14.77 -23.46
CA ASN A 725 20.38 -13.59 -22.90
C ASN A 725 19.12 -13.28 -23.72
N LEU A 726 17.94 -13.41 -23.11
CA LEU A 726 16.65 -13.18 -23.76
C LEU A 726 16.26 -11.72 -23.56
N ALA A 727 16.04 -11.01 -24.67
CA ALA A 727 15.41 -9.70 -24.66
C ALA A 727 13.97 -9.78 -24.08
N PRO A 728 13.38 -8.65 -23.63
CA PRO A 728 11.97 -8.59 -23.26
C PRO A 728 11.07 -9.22 -24.33
N GLN A 729 10.07 -9.99 -23.91
CA GLN A 729 9.09 -10.65 -24.79
C GLN A 729 9.68 -11.66 -25.81
N SER A 730 10.94 -12.08 -25.64
CA SER A 730 11.59 -13.06 -26.53
C SER A 730 11.61 -14.47 -25.91
N SER A 731 11.89 -15.50 -26.73
CA SER A 731 11.92 -16.89 -26.29
C SER A 731 13.10 -17.68 -26.86
N HIS A 732 13.45 -18.76 -26.18
CA HIS A 732 14.45 -19.74 -26.58
C HIS A 732 13.84 -21.14 -26.62
N LEU A 733 14.20 -21.89 -27.66
CA LEU A 733 13.68 -23.23 -27.94
C LEU A 733 14.81 -24.25 -27.83
N ILE A 734 14.60 -25.29 -27.04
CA ILE A 734 15.54 -26.40 -26.84
C ILE A 734 14.88 -27.69 -27.30
N ASN A 735 15.45 -28.34 -28.32
CA ASN A 735 15.03 -29.66 -28.73
C ASN A 735 15.49 -30.69 -27.68
N MET A 736 14.57 -31.52 -27.20
CA MET A 736 14.83 -32.54 -26.18
C MET A 736 15.97 -33.52 -26.55
N GLU A 737 16.18 -33.83 -27.83
CA GLU A 737 17.28 -34.72 -28.27
C GLU A 737 18.66 -34.09 -28.11
N SER A 738 18.72 -32.76 -28.11
CA SER A 738 19.95 -31.98 -27.94
C SER A 738 20.18 -31.51 -26.50
N SER A 739 19.29 -31.89 -25.57
CA SER A 739 19.34 -31.37 -24.20
C SER A 739 20.40 -32.06 -23.34
N PRO A 740 20.90 -31.39 -22.28
CA PRO A 740 21.87 -31.99 -21.35
C PRO A 740 21.35 -33.25 -20.63
N TRP A 741 20.04 -33.41 -20.48
CA TRP A 741 19.41 -34.54 -19.79
C TRP A 741 19.00 -35.69 -20.72
N PHE A 742 19.17 -35.55 -22.05
CA PHE A 742 18.65 -36.51 -23.03
C PHE A 742 19.15 -37.94 -22.79
N THR A 743 20.44 -38.12 -22.52
CA THR A 743 21.02 -39.46 -22.28
C THR A 743 20.43 -40.10 -21.03
N LEU A 744 20.24 -39.34 -19.95
CA LEU A 744 19.61 -39.84 -18.72
C LEU A 744 18.16 -40.23 -18.99
N TRP A 745 17.39 -39.36 -19.64
CA TRP A 745 15.99 -39.58 -19.96
C TRP A 745 15.76 -40.77 -20.92
N SER A 746 16.55 -40.90 -21.98
CA SER A 746 16.42 -41.96 -23.00
C SER A 746 16.84 -43.35 -22.49
N THR A 747 17.71 -43.41 -21.49
CA THR A 747 18.22 -44.69 -20.95
C THR A 747 17.51 -45.14 -19.67
N CYS A 748 16.83 -44.23 -18.96
CA CYS A 748 16.21 -44.55 -17.67
C CYS A 748 15.15 -45.67 -17.79
N ALA A 749 14.91 -46.34 -16.67
CA ALA A 749 13.88 -47.37 -16.53
C ALA A 749 12.69 -46.90 -15.66
N ALA A 750 12.68 -45.62 -15.28
CA ALA A 750 11.60 -45.04 -14.50
C ALA A 750 10.29 -45.05 -15.29
N LYS A 751 9.18 -45.24 -14.59
CA LYS A 751 7.84 -45.21 -15.21
C LYS A 751 7.43 -43.78 -15.51
N GLU A 752 7.73 -42.86 -14.61
CA GLU A 752 7.43 -41.45 -14.78
C GLU A 752 8.72 -40.64 -14.70
N THR A 753 8.90 -39.75 -15.67
CA THR A 753 10.05 -38.87 -15.72
C THR A 753 9.60 -37.42 -15.75
N PHE A 754 10.18 -36.60 -14.87
CA PHE A 754 9.85 -35.20 -14.75
C PHE A 754 11.12 -34.35 -14.85
N LEU A 755 11.09 -33.33 -15.71
CA LEU A 755 12.13 -32.31 -15.81
C LEU A 755 11.70 -31.08 -15.03
N SER A 756 12.44 -30.74 -13.99
CA SER A 756 12.33 -29.44 -13.32
C SER A 756 13.35 -28.47 -13.91
N VAL A 757 12.93 -27.25 -14.23
CA VAL A 757 13.81 -26.14 -14.60
C VAL A 757 13.64 -25.02 -13.57
N HIS A 758 14.73 -24.52 -13.03
CA HIS A 758 14.77 -23.44 -12.05
C HIS A 758 15.50 -22.22 -12.61
N VAL A 759 14.93 -21.04 -12.38
CA VAL A 759 15.50 -19.74 -12.76
C VAL A 759 15.76 -18.95 -11.49
N THR A 760 17.02 -18.61 -11.24
CA THR A 760 17.46 -17.93 -10.01
C THR A 760 18.13 -16.61 -10.31
N LEU A 761 18.06 -15.67 -9.37
CA LEU A 761 18.86 -14.46 -9.42
C LEU A 761 20.35 -14.81 -9.32
N ARG A 762 21.18 -14.30 -10.24
CA ARG A 762 22.64 -14.46 -10.17
C ARG A 762 23.22 -13.66 -9.00
N ASP A 763 22.80 -12.41 -8.89
CA ASP A 763 23.31 -11.44 -7.93
C ASP A 763 22.26 -11.04 -6.90
N GLN A 764 22.71 -10.51 -5.76
CA GLN A 764 21.82 -9.92 -4.76
C GLN A 764 21.12 -8.69 -5.33
N THR A 765 19.84 -8.56 -5.03
CA THR A 765 19.04 -7.37 -5.31
C THR A 765 18.62 -6.69 -4.02
N ARG A 766 17.97 -5.52 -4.14
CA ARG A 766 17.39 -4.83 -2.98
C ARG A 766 16.43 -5.71 -2.20
N TRP A 767 15.66 -6.57 -2.86
CA TRP A 767 14.56 -7.34 -2.26
C TRP A 767 14.84 -8.84 -2.08
N ALA A 768 15.96 -9.37 -2.60
CA ALA A 768 16.32 -10.78 -2.42
C ALA A 768 17.82 -11.03 -2.50
N LYS A 769 18.26 -12.09 -1.81
CA LYS A 769 19.62 -12.62 -1.88
C LYS A 769 19.89 -13.29 -3.25
N ALA A 770 21.16 -13.39 -3.62
CA ALA A 770 21.58 -14.20 -4.76
C ALA A 770 21.08 -15.66 -4.60
N GLY A 771 20.68 -16.30 -5.69
CA GLY A 771 20.10 -17.65 -5.68
C GLY A 771 18.60 -17.71 -5.41
N HIS A 772 17.91 -16.59 -5.18
CA HIS A 772 16.45 -16.58 -5.03
C HIS A 772 15.76 -17.13 -6.29
N VAL A 773 14.85 -18.10 -6.10
CA VAL A 773 14.08 -18.71 -7.20
C VAL A 773 13.00 -17.75 -7.66
N LEU A 774 13.15 -17.23 -8.88
CA LEU A 774 12.23 -16.31 -9.54
C LEU A 774 11.11 -17.07 -10.28
N ALA A 775 11.49 -18.16 -10.97
CA ALA A 775 10.57 -19.01 -11.72
C ALA A 775 10.99 -20.47 -11.60
N SER A 776 10.02 -21.38 -11.60
CA SER A 776 10.27 -22.82 -11.56
C SER A 776 9.14 -23.55 -12.27
N ALA A 777 9.45 -24.53 -13.11
CA ALA A 777 8.45 -25.37 -13.74
C ALA A 777 8.89 -26.84 -13.70
N GLN A 778 7.93 -27.74 -13.47
CA GLN A 778 8.12 -29.18 -13.60
C GLN A 778 7.28 -29.70 -14.76
N LEU A 779 7.93 -30.41 -15.67
CA LEU A 779 7.37 -30.85 -16.94
C LEU A 779 7.41 -32.38 -16.99
N SER A 780 6.26 -33.01 -17.24
CA SER A 780 6.22 -34.44 -17.52
C SER A 780 6.85 -34.71 -18.88
N LEU A 781 7.82 -35.62 -18.93
CA LEU A 781 8.48 -36.04 -20.16
C LEU A 781 7.83 -37.32 -20.71
N PRO A 782 7.71 -37.48 -22.04
CA PRO A 782 7.19 -38.70 -22.64
C PRO A 782 8.00 -39.94 -22.25
N GLN A 783 7.33 -41.10 -22.17
CA GLN A 783 8.02 -42.37 -21.98
C GLN A 783 8.83 -42.74 -23.22
N THR A 784 10.06 -43.18 -23.00
CA THR A 784 11.02 -43.57 -24.05
C THR A 784 11.06 -45.08 -24.30
N LYS A 785 10.44 -45.91 -23.43
CA LYS A 785 10.37 -47.39 -23.56
C LYS A 785 8.97 -47.91 -23.26
N GLY A 786 8.60 -49.02 -23.90
CA GLY A 786 7.35 -49.73 -23.63
C GLY A 786 7.35 -50.38 -22.25
N PHE A 787 6.27 -50.18 -21.48
CA PHE A 787 6.06 -50.75 -20.16
C PHE A 787 5.83 -52.28 -20.23
N VAL A 788 6.53 -53.04 -19.37
CA VAL A 788 6.20 -54.43 -19.07
C VAL A 788 5.55 -54.46 -17.69
N PRO A 789 4.29 -54.91 -17.54
CA PRO A 789 3.63 -55.00 -16.24
C PRO A 789 4.46 -55.83 -15.27
N HIS A 790 4.69 -55.29 -14.07
CA HIS A 790 5.23 -56.08 -12.97
C HIS A 790 4.19 -57.15 -12.63
N VAL A 791 4.41 -58.39 -13.07
CA VAL A 791 3.58 -59.52 -12.65
C VAL A 791 3.88 -59.75 -11.18
N ILE A 792 2.90 -59.52 -10.31
CA ILE A 792 3.00 -59.92 -8.91
C ILE A 792 3.13 -61.45 -8.92
N ALA A 793 4.29 -61.97 -8.53
CA ALA A 793 4.45 -63.39 -8.34
C ALA A 793 3.43 -63.83 -7.27
N LEU A 794 2.42 -64.61 -7.66
CA LEU A 794 1.46 -65.16 -6.72
C LEU A 794 2.23 -65.94 -5.66
N SER A 795 2.22 -65.42 -4.43
CA SER A 795 2.79 -66.12 -3.29
C SER A 795 2.04 -67.45 -3.16
N LYS A 796 2.77 -68.57 -3.25
CA LYS A 796 2.19 -69.92 -3.07
C LYS A 796 1.76 -70.22 -1.63
N SER A 797 1.98 -69.29 -0.70
CA SER A 797 1.60 -69.44 0.71
C SER A 797 0.10 -69.21 0.87
N PRO A 798 -0.64 -70.14 1.50
CA PRO A 798 -2.08 -69.98 1.70
C PRO A 798 -2.37 -68.81 2.64
N LEU A 799 -3.40 -68.05 2.31
CA LEU A 799 -4.06 -67.15 3.27
C LEU A 799 -4.96 -68.00 4.15
N THR A 800 -4.99 -67.72 5.45
CA THR A 800 -5.95 -68.32 6.38
C THR A 800 -7.05 -67.32 6.68
N SER A 801 -8.30 -67.79 6.70
CA SER A 801 -9.45 -67.02 7.14
C SER A 801 -10.17 -67.76 8.26
N GLU A 802 -10.47 -67.08 9.36
CA GLU A 802 -11.18 -67.61 10.51
C GLU A 802 -12.37 -66.69 10.85
N GLN A 803 -13.57 -67.23 10.96
CA GLN A 803 -14.71 -66.49 11.51
C GLN A 803 -14.57 -66.43 13.03
N VAL A 804 -14.44 -65.24 13.60
CA VAL A 804 -14.34 -65.00 15.05
C VAL A 804 -15.46 -64.04 15.46
N GLY A 805 -16.52 -64.60 16.04
CA GLY A 805 -17.74 -63.86 16.37
C GLY A 805 -18.38 -63.23 15.14
N ASP A 806 -18.69 -61.93 15.22
CA ASP A 806 -19.24 -61.13 14.12
C ASP A 806 -18.17 -60.61 13.14
N GLY A 807 -16.97 -61.19 13.10
CA GLY A 807 -15.90 -60.78 12.19
C GLY A 807 -15.15 -61.93 11.53
N VAL A 808 -14.51 -61.64 10.41
CA VAL A 808 -13.61 -62.53 9.68
C VAL A 808 -12.19 -62.06 9.90
N ILE A 809 -11.35 -62.91 10.47
CA ILE A 809 -9.92 -62.70 10.58
C ILE A 809 -9.24 -63.32 9.36
N ILE A 810 -8.57 -62.50 8.55
CA ILE A 810 -7.72 -62.94 7.44
C ILE A 810 -6.26 -62.78 7.86
N SER A 811 -5.42 -63.81 7.71
CA SER A 811 -4.02 -63.73 8.08
C SER A 811 -3.10 -64.51 7.14
N LYS A 812 -1.80 -64.17 7.15
CA LYS A 812 -0.77 -64.88 6.40
C LYS A 812 0.40 -65.22 7.31
N ASN A 813 0.60 -66.51 7.61
CA ASN A 813 1.76 -67.06 8.33
C ASN A 813 2.26 -66.22 9.53
N HIS A 814 1.33 -65.57 10.25
CA HIS A 814 1.63 -64.66 11.37
C HIS A 814 2.43 -63.39 11.03
N GLU A 815 2.66 -63.11 9.74
CA GLU A 815 3.26 -61.87 9.24
C GLU A 815 2.29 -60.70 9.37
N TRP A 816 1.01 -60.93 9.09
CA TRP A 816 -0.05 -59.96 9.29
C TRP A 816 -1.39 -60.64 9.52
N GLN A 817 -2.32 -59.90 10.13
CA GLN A 817 -3.68 -60.29 10.42
C GLN A 817 -4.60 -59.07 10.24
N ILE A 818 -5.70 -59.23 9.51
CA ILE A 818 -6.72 -58.21 9.31
C ILE A 818 -8.02 -58.79 9.85
N LYS A 819 -8.67 -58.11 10.80
CA LYS A 819 -10.01 -58.43 11.25
C LYS A 819 -11.00 -57.55 10.50
N ILE A 820 -11.94 -58.18 9.81
CA ILE A 820 -13.05 -57.52 9.11
C ILE A 820 -14.32 -57.75 9.90
N ASN A 821 -15.08 -56.71 10.18
CA ASN A 821 -16.41 -56.82 10.76
C ASN A 821 -17.39 -57.31 9.70
N SER A 822 -17.99 -58.48 9.90
CA SER A 822 -18.93 -59.07 8.92
C SER A 822 -20.30 -58.38 8.90
N GLN A 823 -20.64 -57.59 9.93
CA GLN A 823 -21.89 -56.82 9.96
C GLN A 823 -21.72 -55.41 9.37
N LEU A 824 -20.61 -54.73 9.70
CA LEU A 824 -20.34 -53.35 9.28
C LEU A 824 -19.56 -53.25 7.97
N GLY A 825 -18.86 -54.31 7.55
CA GLY A 825 -17.94 -54.28 6.40
C GLY A 825 -16.66 -53.48 6.65
N THR A 826 -16.38 -53.09 7.90
CA THR A 826 -15.18 -52.33 8.30
C THR A 826 -13.99 -53.26 8.54
N ILE A 827 -12.78 -52.73 8.40
CA ILE A 827 -11.59 -53.37 8.97
C ILE A 827 -11.52 -52.92 10.44
N ASP A 828 -11.74 -53.83 11.38
CA ASP A 828 -11.71 -53.52 12.83
C ASP A 828 -10.28 -53.50 13.38
N SER A 829 -9.40 -54.31 12.80
CA SER A 829 -7.98 -54.28 13.17
C SER A 829 -7.07 -54.74 12.05
N TRP A 830 -5.84 -54.22 12.07
CA TRP A 830 -4.75 -54.70 11.23
C TRP A 830 -3.49 -54.84 12.08
N LYS A 831 -3.00 -56.07 12.21
CA LYS A 831 -1.77 -56.41 12.95
C LYS A 831 -0.67 -56.86 12.00
N TYR A 832 0.55 -56.47 12.30
CA TYR A 832 1.79 -56.93 11.66
C TYR A 832 2.67 -57.64 12.69
N ARG A 833 3.23 -58.80 12.32
CA ARG A 833 4.05 -59.70 13.16
C ARG A 833 3.45 -59.99 14.54
N ARG A 834 2.12 -60.22 14.57
CA ARG A 834 1.27 -60.49 15.75
C ARG A 834 1.21 -59.41 16.85
N ASN A 835 2.19 -58.51 16.95
CA ASN A 835 2.36 -57.61 18.09
C ASN A 835 2.31 -56.12 17.73
N VAL A 836 2.40 -55.76 16.46
CA VAL A 836 2.29 -54.36 16.02
C VAL A 836 0.88 -54.14 15.49
N GLU A 837 0.09 -53.37 16.22
CA GLU A 837 -1.23 -52.95 15.76
C GLU A 837 -1.09 -51.71 14.90
N LEU A 838 -1.30 -51.88 13.60
CA LEU A 838 -1.23 -50.81 12.60
C LEU A 838 -2.54 -50.01 12.57
N MET A 839 -3.64 -50.67 12.92
CA MET A 839 -4.94 -50.05 13.05
C MET A 839 -5.77 -50.82 14.06
N MET A 840 -6.45 -50.09 14.92
CA MET A 840 -7.51 -50.58 15.81
C MET A 840 -8.62 -49.55 15.74
N LEU A 841 -9.84 -49.97 15.38
CA LEU A 841 -11.00 -49.11 15.63
C LEU A 841 -11.21 -49.05 17.16
N LEU A 842 -11.15 -47.84 17.72
CA LEU A 842 -11.45 -47.55 19.13
C LEU A 842 -12.94 -47.72 19.43
#